data_AF-N1PV11-F1
#
_entry.id   AF-N1PV11-F1
#
_cell.length_a   1.000
_cell.length_b   1.000
_cell.length_c   1.000
_cell.angle_alpha   90.00
_cell.angle_beta   90.00
_cell.angle_gamma   90.00
#
_symmetry.space_group_name_H-M   'P 1'
#
loop_
_entity.id
_entity.type
_entity.pdbx_description
1 polymer ?
#
loop_
_entity_poly.entity_id
_entity_poly.type
_entity_poly.pdbx_seq_one_letter_code
_entity_poly.pdbx_strand_id
1 'polypeptide(L)'
;MFKKKPAIKPLAPLRSSDRRKLADQIINDFKLDLDTPAQNEQTPEQKAEATAARTSMRNFLLPDNLQSARFTTTHGPELKTANGTVYVGSRDGEESRILWFQIDGRMYPTVYTLWRNPDLVPLLHTPGVVVKKLQGGADLMTPGLAGGPPFPPNAKKGAIVAVASTDSPSVPIAVGVCNIDVGALDKVQGAKGHAVDNMHWARDELWTYSTGSRPGQEPPEQIDGWVKVLEARGVAQKVQEMSLDAGDEDGGISLENGNGEDHTANGHDEGLSKEAEPAIPFTQKEVDDAFRKAFFYGLYHHKTTNPHQKNHGLVFPLTQSFTMSNLVQPFLPASTPEQSQQLQIKKTSWKNIKRFVKSFDKEKVIKTKDQDGNETVILDIDFDDVAIVNFKPYRLPKKETVGGISQGRGELATDKIDTGDDSVGQKLQVVSYYRPTSKLQPVFDAGSPNKALFTPPEVRVLVTAYIEQQQLVQENNKRLVKLDPTLANSVFDGSGSLDKEVLAKGTVPRDALIDRILHSMAGSYAIIRNGTDPGTTKAKSGAPPKVHITLETRSGNKTVTKVSGLEAYYINPRPLADELRKVCAGSTSVEPLAGAAKKTEKPVMEVLIQGPQRDALVKALEKRGVDKKWIEVLDKTKGKKR
;
A
#
# COMPACT_ATOMS: atom_id res chain seq x y z
N MET A 1 13.41 15.71 -8.96
CA MET A 1 12.73 16.19 -10.19
C MET A 1 11.20 16.10 -10.17
N PHE A 2 10.58 14.97 -9.81
CA PHE A 2 9.12 14.75 -9.98
C PHE A 2 8.25 15.19 -8.78
N LYS A 3 8.60 16.32 -8.15
CA LYS A 3 7.79 16.93 -7.08
C LYS A 3 6.46 17.46 -7.60
N LYS A 4 6.46 17.99 -8.83
CA LYS A 4 5.28 18.47 -9.54
C LYS A 4 4.84 17.42 -10.55
N LYS A 5 3.54 17.37 -10.81
CA LYS A 5 2.95 16.39 -11.73
C LYS A 5 3.52 16.56 -13.15
N PRO A 6 4.19 15.55 -13.71
CA PRO A 6 4.68 15.62 -15.08
C PRO A 6 3.53 15.49 -16.08
N ALA A 7 3.62 16.18 -17.20
CA ALA A 7 2.68 16.01 -18.30
C ALA A 7 3.18 14.88 -19.22
N ILE A 8 2.60 13.68 -19.04
CA ILE A 8 2.98 12.48 -19.81
C ILE A 8 2.03 12.34 -21.01
N LYS A 9 2.62 12.26 -22.21
CA LYS A 9 1.88 12.00 -23.47
C LYS A 9 1.32 10.58 -23.52
N PRO A 10 0.40 10.26 -24.45
CA PRO A 10 -0.11 8.91 -24.61
C PRO A 10 1.02 7.88 -24.79
N LEU A 11 0.85 6.72 -24.14
CA LEU A 11 1.79 5.62 -24.19
C LEU A 11 1.75 4.93 -25.57
N ALA A 12 2.93 4.63 -26.10
CA ALA A 12 3.11 3.89 -27.35
C ALA A 12 3.93 2.61 -27.09
N PRO A 13 3.53 1.45 -27.65
CA PRO A 13 4.31 0.22 -27.52
C PRO A 13 5.68 0.38 -28.18
N LEU A 14 6.72 -0.14 -27.53
CA LEU A 14 8.07 -0.09 -28.06
C LEU A 14 8.31 -1.30 -28.99
N ARG A 15 8.92 -1.09 -30.16
CA ARG A 15 9.29 -2.19 -31.07
C ARG A 15 10.35 -3.06 -30.42
N SER A 16 10.33 -4.37 -30.70
CA SER A 16 11.29 -5.33 -30.14
C SER A 16 12.76 -5.03 -30.52
N SER A 17 13.00 -4.43 -31.69
CA SER A 17 14.33 -3.94 -32.08
C SER A 17 14.83 -2.82 -31.18
N ASP A 18 13.95 -1.87 -30.87
CA ASP A 18 14.30 -0.67 -30.11
C ASP A 18 14.43 -1.00 -28.63
N ARG A 19 13.59 -1.92 -28.12
CA ARG A 19 13.73 -2.47 -26.76
C ARG A 19 15.07 -3.16 -26.56
N ARG A 20 15.52 -3.99 -27.51
CA ARG A 20 16.83 -4.66 -27.42
C ARG A 20 17.98 -3.65 -27.41
N LYS A 21 17.95 -2.66 -28.31
CA LYS A 21 18.95 -1.58 -28.33
C LYS A 21 18.99 -0.80 -27.01
N LEU A 22 17.83 -0.48 -26.45
CA LEU A 22 17.75 0.23 -25.18
C LEU A 22 18.25 -0.62 -24.01
N ALA A 23 17.91 -1.91 -23.98
CA ALA A 23 18.44 -2.83 -22.96
C ALA A 23 19.97 -2.96 -23.08
N ASP A 24 20.51 -3.08 -24.29
CA ASP A 24 21.96 -3.10 -24.51
C ASP A 24 22.63 -1.78 -24.07
N GLN A 25 21.97 -0.64 -24.31
CA GLN A 25 22.46 0.64 -23.80
C GLN A 25 22.50 0.64 -22.26
N ILE A 26 21.44 0.18 -21.58
CA ILE A 26 21.41 0.10 -20.11
C ILE A 26 22.50 -0.84 -19.59
N ILE A 27 22.69 -2.01 -20.21
CA ILE A 27 23.74 -2.96 -19.83
C ILE A 27 25.13 -2.30 -19.89
N ASN A 28 25.40 -1.55 -20.96
CA ASN A 28 26.66 -0.86 -21.14
C ASN A 28 26.82 0.32 -20.16
N ASP A 29 25.78 1.15 -20.00
CA ASP A 29 25.80 2.35 -19.16
C ASP A 29 26.00 2.02 -17.68
N PHE A 30 25.41 0.91 -17.22
CA PHE A 30 25.51 0.44 -15.83
C PHE A 30 26.58 -0.65 -15.63
N LYS A 31 27.33 -1.01 -16.68
CA LYS A 31 28.39 -2.02 -16.66
C LYS A 31 27.92 -3.36 -16.06
N LEU A 32 26.77 -3.84 -16.55
CA LEU A 32 26.14 -5.08 -16.10
C LEU A 32 26.63 -6.31 -16.87
N ASP A 33 27.64 -6.16 -17.73
CA ASP A 33 28.17 -7.29 -18.48
C ASP A 33 28.72 -8.35 -17.52
N LEU A 34 28.29 -9.58 -17.74
CA LEU A 34 28.86 -10.77 -17.12
C LEU A 34 30.31 -10.87 -17.59
N ASP A 35 31.26 -11.09 -16.66
CA ASP A 35 32.65 -11.39 -16.96
C ASP A 35 32.72 -12.52 -17.99
N THR A 36 32.80 -12.13 -19.27
CA THR A 36 32.92 -13.08 -20.37
C THR A 36 34.41 -13.17 -20.66
N PRO A 37 35.03 -14.37 -20.57
CA PRO A 37 36.42 -14.53 -20.95
C PRO A 37 36.61 -14.03 -22.38
N ALA A 38 37.77 -13.40 -22.64
CA ALA A 38 38.07 -12.71 -23.89
C ALA A 38 37.56 -13.48 -25.12
N GLN A 39 36.92 -12.76 -26.05
CA GLN A 39 36.18 -13.28 -27.22
C GLN A 39 36.95 -14.25 -28.13
N ASN A 40 38.26 -14.43 -27.92
CA ASN A 40 39.14 -15.22 -28.75
C ASN A 40 39.28 -16.70 -28.33
N GLU A 41 38.74 -17.12 -27.17
CA GLU A 41 38.86 -18.52 -26.68
C GLU A 41 37.53 -19.18 -26.30
N GLN A 42 36.38 -18.68 -26.76
CA GLN A 42 35.08 -19.25 -26.39
C GLN A 42 34.63 -20.36 -27.34
N THR A 43 34.28 -21.53 -26.78
CA THR A 43 33.64 -22.62 -27.53
C THR A 43 32.25 -22.21 -28.05
N PRO A 44 31.71 -22.87 -29.09
CA PRO A 44 30.37 -22.57 -29.61
C PRO A 44 29.26 -22.63 -28.55
N GLU A 45 29.42 -23.52 -27.55
CA GLU A 45 28.50 -23.69 -26.42
C GLU A 45 28.55 -22.50 -25.46
N GLN A 46 29.75 -22.02 -25.11
CA GLN A 46 29.93 -20.82 -24.26
C GLN A 46 29.38 -19.55 -24.92
N LYS A 47 29.49 -19.44 -26.26
CA LYS A 47 28.88 -18.34 -27.02
C LYS A 47 27.35 -18.39 -27.00
N ALA A 48 26.77 -19.59 -27.05
CA ALA A 48 25.32 -19.78 -26.98
C ALA A 48 24.79 -19.43 -25.57
N GLU A 49 25.49 -19.88 -24.53
CA GLU A 49 25.15 -19.59 -23.13
C GLU A 49 25.26 -18.09 -22.81
N ALA A 50 26.35 -17.44 -23.21
CA ALA A 50 26.50 -15.98 -23.06
C ALA A 50 25.40 -15.20 -23.78
N THR A 51 24.97 -15.67 -24.97
CA THR A 51 23.88 -15.06 -25.73
C THR A 51 22.53 -15.26 -25.04
N ALA A 52 22.28 -16.43 -24.45
CA ALA A 52 21.08 -16.72 -23.67
C ALA A 52 21.03 -15.88 -22.40
N ALA A 53 22.13 -15.79 -21.66
CA ALA A 53 22.26 -14.97 -20.46
C ALA A 53 22.02 -13.47 -20.75
N ARG A 54 22.62 -12.95 -21.83
CA ARG A 54 22.39 -11.57 -22.27
C ARG A 54 20.92 -11.34 -22.65
N THR A 55 20.27 -12.30 -23.30
CA THR A 55 18.85 -12.21 -23.65
C THR A 55 17.95 -12.23 -22.40
N SER A 56 18.27 -13.08 -21.43
CA SER A 56 17.59 -13.12 -20.13
C SER A 56 17.71 -11.78 -19.41
N MET A 57 18.91 -11.20 -19.36
CA MET A 57 19.16 -9.89 -18.75
C MET A 57 18.39 -8.76 -19.43
N ARG A 58 18.32 -8.74 -20.77
CA ARG A 58 17.51 -7.75 -21.50
C ARG A 58 16.04 -7.81 -21.12
N ASN A 59 15.48 -9.02 -21.07
CA ASN A 59 14.08 -9.22 -20.66
C ASN A 59 13.90 -8.92 -19.17
N PHE A 60 14.96 -9.05 -18.37
CA PHE A 60 14.95 -8.70 -16.96
C PHE A 60 14.88 -7.19 -16.72
N LEU A 61 15.69 -6.42 -17.45
CA LEU A 61 15.71 -4.96 -17.35
C LEU A 61 14.47 -4.33 -17.99
N LEU A 62 14.04 -4.85 -19.14
CA LEU A 62 12.95 -4.31 -19.95
C LEU A 62 11.97 -5.43 -20.37
N PRO A 63 10.78 -5.54 -19.75
CA PRO A 63 9.79 -6.57 -20.06
C PRO A 63 9.18 -6.41 -21.48
N ASP A 64 8.52 -7.46 -21.97
CA ASP A 64 7.96 -7.47 -23.33
C ASP A 64 6.84 -6.45 -23.56
N ASN A 65 6.05 -6.15 -22.53
CA ASN A 65 4.93 -5.22 -22.57
C ASN A 65 5.34 -3.74 -22.39
N LEU A 66 6.61 -3.41 -22.61
CA LEU A 66 7.14 -2.06 -22.40
C LEU A 66 6.50 -1.05 -23.36
N GLN A 67 5.97 0.01 -22.78
CA GLN A 67 5.46 1.18 -23.47
C GLN A 67 6.33 2.39 -23.15
N SER A 68 6.41 3.33 -24.09
CA SER A 68 7.15 4.58 -23.92
C SER A 68 6.23 5.77 -24.08
N ALA A 69 6.48 6.85 -23.33
CA ALA A 69 5.81 8.12 -23.50
C ALA A 69 6.78 9.28 -23.26
N ARG A 70 6.62 10.36 -24.02
CA ARG A 70 7.32 11.61 -23.74
C ARG A 70 6.66 12.31 -22.56
N PHE A 71 7.46 12.85 -21.66
CA PHE A 71 6.97 13.70 -20.58
C PHE A 71 7.63 15.08 -20.63
N THR A 72 6.92 16.06 -20.08
CA THR A 72 7.48 17.38 -19.77
C THR A 72 7.31 17.66 -18.27
N THR A 73 8.35 18.18 -17.64
CA THR A 73 8.38 18.53 -16.22
C THR A 73 9.23 19.78 -15.99
N THR A 74 9.34 20.23 -14.74
CA THR A 74 10.23 21.32 -14.34
C THR A 74 11.37 20.77 -13.49
N HIS A 75 12.60 21.19 -13.75
CA HIS A 75 13.82 20.75 -13.06
C HIS A 75 14.59 21.92 -12.45
N GLY A 76 15.21 21.66 -11.29
CA GLY A 76 16.05 22.62 -10.57
C GLY A 76 15.30 23.77 -9.88
N PRO A 77 16.03 24.63 -9.15
CA PRO A 77 15.47 25.75 -8.39
C PRO A 77 14.85 26.82 -9.31
N GLU A 78 15.36 26.96 -10.54
CA GLU A 78 14.87 27.90 -11.56
C GLU A 78 13.64 27.38 -12.33
N LEU A 79 13.14 26.17 -12.01
CA LEU A 79 11.99 25.54 -12.67
C LEU A 79 12.13 25.43 -14.20
N LYS A 80 13.33 25.15 -14.70
CA LYS A 80 13.57 24.96 -16.14
C LYS A 80 12.75 23.79 -16.68
N THR A 81 12.13 23.98 -17.84
CA THR A 81 11.37 22.91 -18.50
C THR A 81 12.33 21.80 -18.93
N ALA A 82 12.15 20.60 -18.37
CA ALA A 82 12.87 19.39 -18.73
C ALA A 82 11.94 18.46 -19.52
N ASN A 83 12.45 17.91 -20.62
CA ASN A 83 11.74 16.98 -21.46
C ASN A 83 12.44 15.63 -21.41
N GLY A 84 11.67 14.56 -21.41
CA GLY A 84 12.23 13.22 -21.35
C GLY A 84 11.28 12.15 -21.86
N THR A 85 11.70 10.89 -21.71
CA THR A 85 10.91 9.71 -22.07
C THR A 85 10.78 8.82 -20.86
N VAL A 86 9.56 8.42 -20.50
CA VAL A 86 9.32 7.37 -19.49
C VAL A 86 9.09 6.04 -20.19
N TYR A 87 9.51 4.95 -19.52
CA TYR A 87 9.29 3.58 -19.95
C TYR A 87 8.44 2.87 -18.91
N VAL A 88 7.22 2.52 -19.32
CA VAL A 88 6.19 1.90 -18.48
C VAL A 88 6.09 0.43 -18.83
N GLY A 89 6.19 -0.44 -17.84
CA GLY A 89 6.11 -1.88 -18.04
C GLY A 89 5.47 -2.56 -16.85
N SER A 90 5.04 -3.80 -17.05
CA SER A 90 4.53 -4.68 -16.00
C SER A 90 5.28 -6.00 -16.09
N ARG A 91 5.46 -6.66 -14.95
CA ARG A 91 6.09 -7.98 -14.89
C ARG A 91 5.23 -8.90 -14.04
N ASP A 92 5.11 -10.16 -14.44
CA ASP A 92 4.40 -11.21 -13.69
C ASP A 92 2.94 -10.88 -13.33
N GLY A 93 2.22 -10.23 -14.25
CA GLY A 93 0.82 -9.86 -14.07
C GLY A 93 0.58 -8.70 -13.09
N GLU A 94 1.64 -8.07 -12.58
CA GLU A 94 1.54 -6.88 -11.76
C GLU A 94 1.11 -5.65 -12.58
N GLU A 95 0.75 -4.57 -11.91
CA GLU A 95 0.33 -3.35 -12.60
C GLU A 95 1.47 -2.68 -13.36
N SER A 96 1.16 -2.04 -14.49
CA SER A 96 2.13 -1.28 -15.25
C SER A 96 2.59 -0.04 -14.47
N ARG A 97 3.90 0.02 -14.20
CA ARG A 97 4.57 1.14 -13.51
C ARG A 97 5.70 1.69 -14.37
N ILE A 98 6.15 2.90 -14.06
CA ILE A 98 7.33 3.49 -14.71
C ILE A 98 8.57 2.78 -14.13
N LEU A 99 9.29 2.08 -15.00
CA LEU A 99 10.50 1.34 -14.65
C LEU A 99 11.75 2.21 -14.88
N TRP A 100 11.75 2.98 -15.97
CA TRP A 100 12.88 3.81 -16.34
C TRP A 100 12.43 5.17 -16.85
N PHE A 101 13.28 6.18 -16.74
CA PHE A 101 13.08 7.48 -17.38
C PHE A 101 14.39 8.00 -18.00
N GLN A 102 14.27 8.66 -19.15
CA GLN A 102 15.37 9.25 -19.90
C GLN A 102 15.31 10.76 -19.87
N ILE A 103 16.44 11.40 -19.61
CA ILE A 103 16.60 12.84 -19.67
C ILE A 103 17.99 13.15 -20.21
N ASP A 104 18.06 14.07 -21.17
CA ASP A 104 19.32 14.47 -21.83
C ASP A 104 20.16 13.29 -22.32
N GLY A 105 19.48 12.26 -22.85
CA GLY A 105 20.10 11.04 -23.37
C GLY A 105 20.43 9.99 -22.30
N ARG A 106 20.42 10.34 -21.01
CA ARG A 106 20.81 9.45 -19.90
C ARG A 106 19.63 8.67 -19.31
N MET A 107 19.85 7.38 -19.05
CA MET A 107 18.88 6.47 -18.42
C MET A 107 18.96 6.51 -16.89
N TYR A 108 17.79 6.59 -16.25
CA TYR A 108 17.65 6.54 -14.80
C TYR A 108 16.65 5.44 -14.40
N PRO A 109 17.02 4.54 -13.47
CA PRO A 109 16.08 3.58 -12.92
C PRO A 109 15.10 4.28 -11.97
N THR A 110 13.88 3.78 -11.88
CA THR A 110 12.99 4.15 -10.77
C THR A 110 13.26 3.31 -9.54
N VAL A 111 12.73 3.72 -8.40
CA VAL A 111 12.79 2.90 -7.18
C VAL A 111 12.11 1.53 -7.38
N TYR A 112 11.05 1.42 -8.20
CA TYR A 112 10.47 0.13 -8.57
C TYR A 112 11.46 -0.79 -9.29
N THR A 113 12.29 -0.24 -10.16
CA THR A 113 13.34 -1.00 -10.85
C THR A 113 14.43 -1.42 -9.87
N LEU A 114 14.85 -0.54 -8.98
CA LEU A 114 15.87 -0.85 -7.96
C LEU A 114 15.41 -1.90 -6.96
N TRP A 115 14.12 -1.98 -6.66
CA TRP A 115 13.59 -3.02 -5.78
C TRP A 115 13.67 -4.42 -6.39
N ARG A 116 13.68 -4.49 -7.73
CA ARG A 116 13.72 -5.75 -8.48
C ARG A 116 15.12 -6.09 -9.00
N ASN A 117 15.98 -5.08 -9.14
CA ASN A 117 17.34 -5.19 -9.65
C ASN A 117 18.31 -4.73 -8.54
N PRO A 118 18.58 -5.58 -7.54
CA PRO A 118 19.62 -5.33 -6.56
C PRO A 118 20.98 -5.14 -7.24
N ASP A 119 21.83 -4.31 -6.63
CA ASP A 119 23.19 -3.99 -7.09
C ASP A 119 23.30 -3.29 -8.46
N LEU A 120 22.18 -2.83 -9.04
CA LEU A 120 22.18 -2.09 -10.30
C LEU A 120 22.97 -0.76 -10.21
N VAL A 121 22.95 -0.13 -9.03
CA VAL A 121 23.64 1.15 -8.75
C VAL A 121 24.25 1.12 -7.34
N PRO A 122 25.24 1.98 -7.03
CA PRO A 122 25.74 2.11 -5.67
C PRO A 122 24.63 2.55 -4.71
N LEU A 123 24.55 1.92 -3.54
CA LEU A 123 23.57 2.22 -2.50
C LEU A 123 24.21 3.03 -1.36
N LEU A 124 23.69 4.22 -1.12
CA LEU A 124 24.09 5.11 -0.03
C LEU A 124 23.03 5.10 1.08
N HIS A 125 23.43 5.38 2.31
CA HIS A 125 22.53 5.42 3.46
C HIS A 125 22.41 6.83 4.01
N THR A 126 21.25 7.13 4.60
CA THR A 126 20.97 8.40 5.26
C THR A 126 20.03 8.20 6.45
N PRO A 127 20.13 8.98 7.53
CA PRO A 127 19.22 8.85 8.67
C PRO A 127 17.76 9.14 8.30
N GLY A 128 16.81 8.48 8.98
CA GLY A 128 15.37 8.62 8.72
C GLY A 128 14.83 10.06 8.77
N VAL A 129 15.45 10.95 9.56
CA VAL A 129 15.10 12.39 9.61
C VAL A 129 15.39 13.08 8.27
N VAL A 130 16.49 12.71 7.60
CA VAL A 130 16.90 13.26 6.31
C VAL A 130 16.03 12.68 5.19
N VAL A 131 15.64 11.41 5.30
CA VAL A 131 14.68 10.77 4.38
C VAL A 131 13.39 11.58 4.24
N LYS A 132 12.83 12.07 5.35
CA LYS A 132 11.61 12.91 5.32
C LYS A 132 11.81 14.20 4.52
N LYS A 133 13.00 14.81 4.60
CA LYS A 133 13.36 16.00 3.81
C LYS A 133 13.57 15.65 2.33
N LEU A 134 14.22 14.52 2.06
CA LEU A 134 14.47 14.00 0.71
C LEU A 134 13.16 13.68 -0.01
N GLN A 135 12.17 13.10 0.68
CA GLN A 135 10.81 12.91 0.18
C GLN A 135 10.06 14.23 -0.11
N GLY A 136 10.55 15.36 0.43
CA GLY A 136 10.10 16.70 0.07
C GLY A 136 10.72 17.23 -1.22
N GLY A 137 11.58 16.46 -1.88
CA GLY A 137 12.34 16.85 -3.08
C GLY A 137 13.57 17.70 -2.78
N ALA A 138 14.12 17.60 -1.57
CA ALA A 138 15.42 18.18 -1.23
C ALA A 138 16.57 17.26 -1.70
N ASP A 139 17.73 17.86 -1.93
CA ASP A 139 18.98 17.14 -2.22
C ASP A 139 19.58 16.55 -0.95
N LEU A 140 20.41 15.53 -1.11
CA LEU A 140 21.18 14.97 -0.01
C LEU A 140 22.47 15.78 0.17
N MET A 141 22.58 16.44 1.32
CA MET A 141 23.79 17.17 1.71
C MET A 141 24.85 16.19 2.23
N THR A 142 26.13 16.54 2.10
CA THR A 142 27.24 15.68 2.55
C THR A 142 27.14 15.22 4.01
N PRO A 143 26.74 16.06 4.99
CA PRO A 143 26.53 15.62 6.37
C PRO A 143 25.39 14.59 6.56
N GLY A 144 24.49 14.47 5.59
CA GLY A 144 23.38 13.54 5.64
C GLY A 144 23.75 12.12 5.22
N LEU A 145 24.97 11.90 4.71
CA LEU A 145 25.47 10.56 4.38
C LEU A 145 25.79 9.79 5.66
N ALA A 146 25.33 8.54 5.70
CA ALA A 146 25.60 7.58 6.77
C ALA A 146 26.13 6.27 6.18
N GLY A 147 26.62 5.37 7.03
CA GLY A 147 27.10 4.05 6.58
C GLY A 147 28.54 4.01 6.04
N GLY A 148 29.28 5.11 6.14
CA GLY A 148 30.69 5.19 5.74
C GLY A 148 31.49 6.17 6.60
N PRO A 149 32.80 6.34 6.34
CA PRO A 149 33.59 5.60 5.36
C PRO A 149 33.88 4.14 5.77
N PRO A 150 34.19 3.24 4.80
CA PRO A 150 34.24 3.51 3.36
C PRO A 150 32.84 3.48 2.74
N PHE A 151 32.59 4.44 1.84
CA PHE A 151 31.40 4.45 1.00
C PHE A 151 31.61 3.55 -0.25
N PRO A 152 30.55 3.18 -0.97
CA PRO A 152 30.69 2.39 -2.20
C PRO A 152 31.66 3.06 -3.21
N PRO A 153 32.69 2.35 -3.71
CA PRO A 153 33.75 2.93 -4.55
C PRO A 153 33.24 3.41 -5.92
N ASN A 154 32.08 2.91 -6.34
CA ASN A 154 31.43 3.28 -7.59
C ASN A 154 30.60 4.57 -7.47
N ALA A 155 30.44 5.15 -6.26
CA ALA A 155 29.71 6.39 -6.01
C ALA A 155 30.55 7.65 -6.36
N LYS A 156 31.06 7.70 -7.59
CA LYS A 156 31.89 8.79 -8.11
C LYS A 156 31.05 9.99 -8.56
N LYS A 157 31.69 11.14 -8.76
CA LYS A 157 31.03 12.33 -9.34
C LYS A 157 30.34 11.98 -10.67
N GLY A 158 29.06 12.32 -10.76
CA GLY A 158 28.20 12.04 -11.90
C GLY A 158 27.61 10.63 -11.91
N ALA A 159 27.96 9.72 -11.00
CA ALA A 159 27.35 8.39 -10.93
C ALA A 159 25.88 8.47 -10.48
N ILE A 160 25.05 7.56 -11.01
CA ILE A 160 23.66 7.37 -10.52
C ILE A 160 23.74 6.50 -9.28
N VAL A 161 23.07 6.91 -8.21
CA VAL A 161 23.08 6.22 -6.92
C VAL A 161 21.68 6.05 -6.38
N ALA A 162 21.50 5.00 -5.59
CA ALA A 162 20.33 4.76 -4.77
C ALA A 162 20.58 5.28 -3.35
N VAL A 163 19.54 5.77 -2.68
CA VAL A 163 19.58 6.17 -1.27
C VAL A 163 18.58 5.34 -0.48
N ALA A 164 18.99 4.76 0.65
CA ALA A 164 18.17 4.03 1.61
C ALA A 164 18.21 4.69 3.00
N SER A 165 17.19 4.42 3.84
CA SER A 165 17.23 4.83 5.25
C SER A 165 18.18 3.93 6.03
N THR A 166 18.76 4.44 7.12
CA THR A 166 19.42 3.60 8.13
C THR A 166 18.46 2.62 8.80
N ASP A 167 17.17 2.97 8.89
CA ASP A 167 16.12 2.13 9.49
C ASP A 167 15.73 0.94 8.58
N SER A 168 15.88 1.11 7.27
CA SER A 168 15.54 0.12 6.24
C SER A 168 16.64 0.06 5.18
N PRO A 169 17.84 -0.44 5.55
CA PRO A 169 19.06 -0.27 4.75
C PRO A 169 19.02 -0.99 3.41
N SER A 170 18.18 -2.04 3.26
CA SER A 170 18.03 -2.80 2.01
C SER A 170 17.01 -2.21 1.03
N VAL A 171 16.31 -1.12 1.38
CA VAL A 171 15.17 -0.62 0.61
C VAL A 171 15.52 0.74 0.00
N PRO A 172 15.88 0.79 -1.28
CA PRO A 172 16.08 2.06 -1.99
C PRO A 172 14.81 2.91 -1.97
N ILE A 173 14.87 4.10 -1.39
CA ILE A 173 13.74 5.05 -1.31
C ILE A 173 13.88 6.21 -2.29
N ALA A 174 15.08 6.43 -2.82
CA ALA A 174 15.34 7.48 -3.79
C ALA A 174 16.48 7.15 -4.74
N VAL A 175 16.49 7.87 -5.86
CA VAL A 175 17.47 7.80 -6.94
C VAL A 175 17.98 9.20 -7.20
N GLY A 176 19.30 9.34 -7.25
CA GLY A 176 19.95 10.62 -7.49
C GLY A 176 21.27 10.50 -8.24
N VAL A 177 21.92 11.64 -8.45
CA VAL A 177 23.22 11.75 -9.11
C VAL A 177 24.24 12.35 -8.15
N CYS A 178 25.39 11.73 -8.01
CA CYS A 178 26.46 12.26 -7.16
C CYS A 178 27.03 13.57 -7.74
N ASN A 179 27.04 14.63 -6.96
CA ASN A 179 27.66 15.91 -7.31
C ASN A 179 29.16 15.95 -6.95
N ILE A 180 29.57 15.12 -5.99
CA ILE A 180 30.94 14.94 -5.52
C ILE A 180 31.36 13.47 -5.64
N ASP A 181 32.64 13.17 -5.49
CA ASP A 181 33.11 11.80 -5.36
C ASP A 181 32.87 11.32 -3.93
N VAL A 182 31.78 10.58 -3.71
CA VAL A 182 31.37 10.08 -2.39
C VAL A 182 32.24 8.89 -1.97
N GLY A 183 32.68 8.08 -2.93
CA GLY A 183 33.54 6.92 -2.66
C GLY A 183 34.91 7.30 -2.08
N ALA A 184 35.40 8.50 -2.39
CA ALA A 184 36.67 9.03 -1.90
C ALA A 184 36.55 9.89 -0.62
N LEU A 185 35.38 9.99 0.00
CA LEU A 185 35.20 10.79 1.22
C LEU A 185 35.71 10.07 2.46
N ASP A 186 36.73 10.65 3.11
CA ASP A 186 37.26 10.15 4.39
C ASP A 186 36.45 10.63 5.61
N LYS A 187 35.75 11.75 5.52
CA LYS A 187 34.91 12.30 6.60
C LYS A 187 33.70 13.03 6.04
N VAL A 188 32.54 12.76 6.63
CA VAL A 188 31.26 13.45 6.34
C VAL A 188 30.92 14.54 7.35
N GLN A 189 31.40 14.40 8.60
CA GLN A 189 31.22 15.40 9.65
C GLN A 189 32.08 16.65 9.37
N GLY A 190 31.45 17.82 9.34
CA GLY A 190 32.09 19.10 9.03
C GLY A 190 32.16 19.46 7.53
N ALA A 191 31.91 18.50 6.63
CA ALA A 191 31.86 18.76 5.19
C ALA A 191 30.56 19.51 4.82
N LYS A 192 30.66 20.55 3.98
CA LYS A 192 29.49 21.30 3.50
C LYS A 192 29.36 21.12 1.99
N GLY A 193 28.12 20.93 1.52
CA GLY A 193 27.83 20.85 0.10
C GLY A 193 26.73 19.85 -0.24
N HIS A 194 26.28 19.87 -1.50
CA HIS A 194 25.35 18.90 -2.06
C HIS A 194 26.13 17.65 -2.44
N ALA A 195 25.81 16.51 -1.83
CA ALA A 195 26.43 15.23 -2.16
C ALA A 195 25.72 14.55 -3.32
N VAL A 196 24.38 14.49 -3.27
CA VAL A 196 23.55 13.83 -4.29
C VAL A 196 22.38 14.73 -4.68
N ASP A 197 22.26 15.02 -5.97
CA ASP A 197 21.11 15.70 -6.57
C ASP A 197 19.94 14.70 -6.72
N ASN A 198 18.80 15.04 -6.14
CA ASN A 198 17.68 14.11 -5.98
C ASN A 198 16.75 14.09 -7.20
N MET A 199 16.79 13.00 -7.98
CA MET A 199 16.05 12.88 -9.23
C MET A 199 14.63 12.34 -9.00
N HIS A 200 14.50 11.24 -8.28
CA HIS A 200 13.23 10.52 -8.09
C HIS A 200 13.18 9.87 -6.71
N TRP A 201 12.02 9.86 -6.05
CA TRP A 201 11.84 9.25 -4.73
C TRP A 201 10.47 8.60 -4.53
N ALA A 202 10.39 7.72 -3.55
CA ALA A 202 9.14 7.09 -3.14
C ALA A 202 8.10 8.16 -2.74
N ARG A 203 6.87 8.01 -3.26
CA ARG A 203 5.73 8.95 -3.11
C ARG A 203 5.81 10.25 -3.90
N ASP A 204 6.74 10.39 -4.85
CA ASP A 204 6.68 11.47 -5.83
C ASP A 204 5.60 11.23 -6.92
N GLU A 205 5.49 12.15 -7.87
CA GLU A 205 4.47 12.06 -8.92
C GLU A 205 4.79 10.96 -9.95
N LEU A 206 6.05 10.58 -10.10
CA LEU A 206 6.47 9.47 -10.96
C LEU A 206 6.17 8.12 -10.29
N TRP A 207 6.40 8.03 -8.97
CA TRP A 207 6.07 6.89 -8.11
C TRP A 207 4.58 6.55 -8.13
N THR A 208 3.78 7.62 -8.05
CA THR A 208 2.32 7.54 -7.98
C THR A 208 1.70 7.19 -9.33
N TYR A 209 2.44 7.39 -10.43
CA TYR A 209 1.92 7.13 -11.77
C TYR A 209 1.58 5.64 -11.97
N SER A 210 0.40 5.40 -12.52
CA SER A 210 -0.03 4.10 -13.04
C SER A 210 -1.01 4.29 -14.18
N THR A 211 -1.07 3.32 -15.08
CA THR A 211 -2.07 3.30 -16.18
C THR A 211 -3.50 3.25 -15.63
N GLY A 212 -3.71 2.56 -14.51
CA GLY A 212 -5.01 2.41 -13.84
C GLY A 212 -5.38 3.50 -12.82
N SER A 213 -4.59 4.56 -12.65
CA SER A 213 -4.75 5.55 -11.58
C SER A 213 -4.76 4.96 -10.15
N ARG A 214 -4.17 3.78 -9.96
CA ARG A 214 -3.97 3.15 -8.65
C ARG A 214 -2.81 3.83 -7.90
N PRO A 215 -2.87 3.90 -6.56
CA PRO A 215 -1.81 4.50 -5.75
C PRO A 215 -0.47 3.78 -5.96
N GLY A 216 0.65 4.45 -5.64
CA GLY A 216 1.96 3.81 -5.64
C GLY A 216 1.99 2.59 -4.71
N GLN A 217 2.82 1.59 -5.00
CA GLN A 217 2.97 0.46 -4.09
C GLN A 217 3.62 0.93 -2.78
N GLU A 218 3.43 0.17 -1.69
CA GLU A 218 4.17 0.47 -0.47
C GLU A 218 5.59 -0.11 -0.58
N PRO A 219 6.61 0.58 -0.01
CA PRO A 219 7.93 0.01 0.13
C PRO A 219 7.91 -1.32 0.86
N PRO A 220 8.57 -2.36 0.32
CA PRO A 220 8.73 -3.61 1.06
C PRO A 220 9.55 -3.34 2.32
N GLU A 221 9.35 -4.14 3.36
CA GLU A 221 10.12 -4.02 4.61
C GLU A 221 11.61 -4.34 4.38
N GLN A 222 11.88 -5.34 3.54
CA GLN A 222 13.23 -5.81 3.23
C GLN A 222 13.31 -6.35 1.80
N ILE A 223 14.50 -6.27 1.20
CA ILE A 223 14.76 -6.80 -0.15
C ILE A 223 15.98 -7.70 -0.09
N ASP A 224 15.76 -9.01 -0.15
CA ASP A 224 16.78 -10.05 0.04
C ASP A 224 18.05 -9.83 -0.80
N GLY A 225 17.89 -9.41 -2.05
CA GLY A 225 19.04 -9.19 -2.92
C GLY A 225 19.91 -8.01 -2.48
N TRP A 226 19.31 -6.94 -1.95
CA TRP A 226 20.08 -5.83 -1.37
C TRP A 226 20.70 -6.20 -0.02
N VAL A 227 20.03 -7.05 0.77
CA VAL A 227 20.58 -7.57 2.03
C VAL A 227 21.89 -8.32 1.75
N LYS A 228 21.87 -9.25 0.78
CA LYS A 228 23.08 -9.99 0.35
C LYS A 228 24.20 -9.05 -0.10
N VAL A 229 23.88 -7.99 -0.84
CA VAL A 229 24.85 -6.99 -1.29
C VAL A 229 25.45 -6.23 -0.11
N LEU A 230 24.65 -5.89 0.90
CA LEU A 230 25.10 -5.18 2.10
C LEU A 230 25.95 -6.06 3.01
N GLU A 231 25.58 -7.34 3.17
CA GLU A 231 26.36 -8.35 3.89
C GLU A 231 27.71 -8.59 3.22
N ALA A 232 27.72 -8.80 1.89
CA ALA A 232 28.95 -8.97 1.12
C ALA A 232 29.90 -7.76 1.20
N ARG A 233 29.36 -6.56 1.43
CA ARG A 233 30.15 -5.32 1.58
C ARG A 233 30.51 -4.98 3.03
N GLY A 234 30.05 -5.75 4.02
CA GLY A 234 30.28 -5.47 5.44
C GLY A 234 29.65 -4.15 5.93
N VAL A 235 28.63 -3.64 5.22
CA VAL A 235 27.98 -2.35 5.52
C VAL A 235 26.80 -2.52 6.48
N ALA A 236 26.19 -3.71 6.51
CA ALA A 236 25.04 -4.01 7.36
C ALA A 236 25.31 -3.74 8.85
N GLN A 237 26.47 -4.19 9.36
CA GLN A 237 26.87 -3.97 10.76
C GLN A 237 27.11 -2.49 11.07
N LYS A 238 27.82 -1.76 10.19
CA LYS A 238 28.15 -0.33 10.39
C LYS A 238 26.92 0.57 10.42
N VAL A 239 25.93 0.29 9.57
CA VAL A 239 24.68 1.06 9.54
C VAL A 239 23.85 0.81 10.81
N GLN A 240 23.89 -0.42 11.34
CA GLN A 240 23.19 -0.78 12.55
C GLN A 240 23.86 -0.21 13.81
N GLU A 241 25.20 -0.19 13.87
CA GLU A 241 25.98 0.43 14.95
C GLU A 241 25.75 1.96 15.02
N MET A 242 25.77 2.67 13.88
CA MET A 242 25.50 4.12 13.86
C MET A 242 24.04 4.50 14.20
N SER A 243 23.10 3.56 14.06
CA SER A 243 21.70 3.78 14.48
C SER A 243 21.57 3.80 16.01
N LEU A 244 22.48 3.12 16.71
CA LEU A 244 22.54 3.10 18.18
C LEU A 244 23.32 4.30 18.74
N ASP A 245 24.26 4.85 17.96
CA ASP A 245 25.15 5.95 18.36
C ASP A 245 24.57 7.36 18.09
N ALA A 246 23.33 7.45 17.59
CA ALA A 246 22.61 8.69 17.34
C ALA A 246 21.67 9.11 18.51
N GLY A 247 21.93 8.58 19.72
CA GLY A 247 21.28 8.96 20.97
C GLY A 247 22.30 9.51 21.96
N ASP A 248 22.10 10.78 22.33
CA ASP A 248 22.64 11.47 23.51
C ASP A 248 24.14 11.84 23.54
N GLU A 249 24.47 12.99 22.92
CA GLU A 249 25.44 13.92 23.52
C GLU A 249 24.80 14.58 24.75
N ASP A 250 24.90 13.93 25.92
CA ASP A 250 25.18 14.60 27.20
C ASP A 250 25.88 13.62 28.16
N GLY A 251 26.94 14.08 28.82
CA GLY A 251 27.95 13.23 29.45
C GLY A 251 27.60 12.68 30.83
N GLY A 252 28.21 11.54 31.20
CA GLY A 252 28.33 11.14 32.61
C GLY A 252 28.53 9.65 32.93
N ILE A 253 29.79 9.21 33.00
CA ILE A 253 30.41 8.27 33.97
C ILE A 253 29.94 6.79 34.02
N SER A 254 30.91 5.90 33.72
CA SER A 254 30.88 4.43 33.81
C SER A 254 30.91 3.87 35.24
N LEU A 255 30.45 2.62 35.43
CA LEU A 255 31.04 1.61 36.34
C LEU A 255 30.63 0.18 35.92
N GLU A 256 31.57 -0.74 36.10
CA GLU A 256 31.77 -2.06 35.48
C GLU A 256 30.98 -3.25 36.08
N ASN A 257 30.93 -4.33 35.27
CA ASN A 257 31.11 -5.77 35.59
C ASN A 257 30.03 -6.62 34.86
N GLY A 258 30.33 -7.69 34.13
CA GLY A 258 31.57 -8.37 33.83
C GLY A 258 31.29 -9.65 33.02
N ASN A 259 32.21 -9.96 32.12
CA ASN A 259 32.61 -11.25 31.52
C ASN A 259 31.61 -12.40 31.26
N GLY A 260 31.73 -12.93 30.04
CA GLY A 260 31.39 -14.31 29.69
C GLY A 260 31.54 -14.62 28.19
N GLU A 261 32.77 -14.63 27.68
CA GLU A 261 33.19 -15.37 26.47
C GLU A 261 32.97 -16.89 26.72
N ASP A 262 32.89 -17.84 25.77
CA ASP A 262 33.56 -17.98 24.48
C ASP A 262 32.97 -19.19 23.70
N HIS A 263 33.45 -19.35 22.45
CA HIS A 263 33.49 -20.50 21.53
C HIS A 263 32.38 -20.64 20.47
N THR A 264 32.61 -20.34 19.17
CA THR A 264 33.47 -21.00 18.13
C THR A 264 33.15 -22.48 17.93
N ALA A 265 33.02 -23.08 16.73
CA ALA A 265 33.08 -22.69 15.33
C ALA A 265 32.64 -23.92 14.47
N ASN A 266 32.38 -23.69 13.17
CA ASN A 266 32.50 -24.61 12.02
C ASN A 266 31.63 -25.90 11.98
N GLY A 267 31.02 -26.31 10.87
CA GLY A 267 31.05 -25.81 9.49
C GLY A 267 30.34 -26.78 8.55
N HIS A 268 30.21 -26.35 7.29
CA HIS A 268 29.88 -27.07 6.05
C HIS A 268 28.44 -27.55 5.82
N ASP A 269 27.79 -26.96 4.82
CA ASP A 269 27.13 -27.76 3.79
C ASP A 269 27.44 -27.15 2.40
N GLU A 270 28.07 -27.96 1.56
CA GLU A 270 28.30 -27.74 0.14
C GLU A 270 26.92 -27.70 -0.56
N GLY A 271 26.59 -26.67 -1.35
CA GLY A 271 26.79 -26.75 -2.79
C GLY A 271 25.72 -27.59 -3.51
N LEU A 272 24.71 -26.92 -4.08
CA LEU A 272 24.44 -26.84 -5.53
C LEU A 272 22.95 -26.70 -5.89
N SER A 273 22.70 -25.62 -6.61
CA SER A 273 21.64 -25.42 -7.60
C SER A 273 21.61 -26.52 -8.67
N LYS A 274 20.42 -26.83 -9.19
CA LYS A 274 20.25 -27.16 -10.61
C LYS A 274 18.99 -26.51 -11.18
N GLU A 275 19.21 -25.83 -12.31
CA GLU A 275 18.21 -25.44 -13.29
C GLU A 275 17.53 -26.66 -13.92
N ALA A 276 16.42 -26.40 -14.62
CA ALA A 276 15.60 -27.42 -15.26
C ALA A 276 16.31 -28.13 -16.43
N GLU A 277 16.91 -29.27 -16.10
CA GLU A 277 17.06 -30.43 -16.99
C GLU A 277 15.69 -31.11 -17.21
N PRO A 278 15.50 -31.97 -18.25
CA PRO A 278 14.22 -32.62 -18.55
C PRO A 278 13.60 -33.25 -17.31
N ALA A 279 12.30 -33.03 -17.11
CA ALA A 279 11.57 -33.33 -15.87
C ALA A 279 11.91 -34.71 -15.29
N ILE A 280 12.78 -34.72 -14.28
CA ILE A 280 13.00 -35.89 -13.42
C ILE A 280 11.66 -36.12 -12.69
N PRO A 281 11.04 -37.31 -12.80
CA PRO A 281 9.80 -37.58 -12.09
C PRO A 281 10.05 -37.53 -10.58
N PHE A 282 9.25 -36.77 -9.83
CA PHE A 282 9.34 -36.74 -8.36
C PHE A 282 9.29 -38.16 -7.80
N THR A 283 10.20 -38.46 -6.88
CA THR A 283 10.19 -39.73 -6.16
C THR A 283 9.00 -39.78 -5.20
N GLN A 284 8.54 -41.00 -4.87
CA GLN A 284 7.40 -41.17 -3.96
C GLN A 284 7.59 -40.49 -2.60
N LYS A 285 8.83 -40.46 -2.08
CA LYS A 285 9.18 -39.80 -0.81
C LYS A 285 9.05 -38.28 -0.88
N GLU A 286 9.44 -37.66 -1.99
CA GLU A 286 9.32 -36.21 -2.17
C GLU A 286 7.87 -35.76 -2.29
N VAL A 287 7.04 -36.56 -2.95
CA VAL A 287 5.58 -36.33 -3.03
C VAL A 287 4.94 -36.46 -1.64
N ASP A 288 5.36 -37.44 -0.84
CA ASP A 288 4.87 -37.61 0.53
C ASP A 288 5.21 -36.40 1.43
N ASP A 289 6.46 -35.94 1.35
CA ASP A 289 6.95 -34.77 2.09
C ASP A 289 6.22 -33.49 1.69
N ALA A 290 5.94 -33.30 0.39
CA ALA A 290 5.20 -32.15 -0.11
C ALA A 290 3.75 -32.12 0.43
N PHE A 291 3.07 -33.27 0.46
CA PHE A 291 1.72 -33.38 1.01
C PHE A 291 1.70 -33.16 2.53
N ARG A 292 2.69 -33.68 3.25
CA ARG A 292 2.83 -33.48 4.70
C ARG A 292 3.09 -32.01 5.04
N LYS A 293 4.02 -31.35 4.35
CA LYS A 293 4.32 -29.92 4.53
C LYS A 293 3.14 -29.02 4.16
N ALA A 294 2.40 -29.36 3.10
CA ALA A 294 1.21 -28.60 2.71
C ALA A 294 0.08 -28.67 3.75
N PHE A 295 -0.14 -29.83 4.36
CA PHE A 295 -1.12 -29.98 5.44
C PHE A 295 -0.78 -29.11 6.66
N PHE A 296 0.47 -29.13 7.10
CA PHE A 296 0.93 -28.27 8.21
C PHE A 296 0.85 -26.79 7.87
N TYR A 297 1.15 -26.42 6.61
CA TYR A 297 0.95 -25.05 6.14
C TYR A 297 -0.52 -24.64 6.28
N GLY A 298 -1.47 -25.49 5.85
CA GLY A 298 -2.89 -25.20 5.98
C GLY A 298 -3.34 -24.96 7.42
N LEU A 299 -2.85 -25.76 8.35
CA LEU A 299 -3.14 -25.59 9.79
C LEU A 299 -2.49 -24.32 10.35
N TYR A 300 -1.24 -24.05 10.00
CA TYR A 300 -0.53 -22.82 10.38
C TYR A 300 -1.27 -21.58 9.85
N HIS A 301 -1.69 -21.59 8.59
CA HIS A 301 -2.43 -20.49 7.96
C HIS A 301 -3.77 -20.22 8.66
N HIS A 302 -4.51 -21.25 9.06
CA HIS A 302 -5.74 -21.08 9.83
C HIS A 302 -5.45 -20.53 11.24
N LYS A 303 -4.41 -21.02 11.92
CA LYS A 303 -3.96 -20.54 13.24
C LYS A 303 -3.58 -19.06 13.22
N THR A 304 -2.85 -18.60 12.19
CA THR A 304 -2.44 -17.20 12.05
C THR A 304 -3.57 -16.28 11.58
N THR A 305 -4.45 -16.76 10.69
CA THR A 305 -5.52 -15.93 10.13
C THR A 305 -6.68 -15.73 11.10
N ASN A 306 -6.95 -16.73 11.96
CA ASN A 306 -8.04 -16.67 12.94
C ASN A 306 -7.57 -16.98 14.37
N PRO A 307 -6.74 -16.14 15.02
CA PRO A 307 -6.21 -16.42 16.36
C PRO A 307 -7.28 -16.43 17.46
N HIS A 308 -8.34 -15.62 17.32
CA HIS A 308 -9.35 -15.38 18.37
C HIS A 308 -10.66 -16.16 18.17
N GLN A 309 -10.76 -17.01 17.15
CA GLN A 309 -11.94 -17.84 16.92
C GLN A 309 -11.73 -19.25 17.49
N LYS A 310 -12.80 -19.83 18.05
CA LYS A 310 -12.78 -21.23 18.53
C LYS A 310 -12.32 -22.14 17.38
N ASN A 311 -11.33 -22.99 17.64
CA ASN A 311 -10.72 -23.91 16.66
C ASN A 311 -10.13 -23.22 15.41
N HIS A 312 -9.68 -21.96 15.52
CA HIS A 312 -9.06 -21.21 14.43
C HIS A 312 -9.92 -21.12 13.14
N GLY A 313 -11.25 -21.12 13.32
CA GLY A 313 -12.23 -21.04 12.22
C GLY A 313 -12.55 -22.38 11.55
N LEU A 314 -12.04 -23.51 12.08
CA LEU A 314 -12.35 -24.85 11.58
C LEU A 314 -13.58 -25.44 12.28
N VAL A 315 -14.54 -25.91 11.49
CA VAL A 315 -15.77 -26.53 11.98
C VAL A 315 -15.62 -28.05 11.95
N PHE A 316 -15.41 -28.66 13.11
CA PHE A 316 -15.32 -30.11 13.25
C PHE A 316 -16.71 -30.77 13.27
N PRO A 317 -16.86 -31.99 12.74
CA PRO A 317 -15.83 -32.85 12.12
C PRO A 317 -15.43 -32.39 10.70
N LEU A 318 -14.13 -32.41 10.37
CA LEU A 318 -13.65 -32.08 9.03
C LEU A 318 -13.74 -33.31 8.11
N THR A 319 -14.37 -33.12 6.96
CA THR A 319 -14.47 -34.16 5.92
C THR A 319 -13.16 -34.32 5.16
N GLN A 320 -13.00 -35.44 4.47
CA GLN A 320 -11.82 -35.69 3.63
C GLN A 320 -11.72 -34.67 2.49
N SER A 321 -12.85 -34.33 1.88
CA SER A 321 -12.95 -33.34 0.81
C SER A 321 -12.55 -31.95 1.27
N PHE A 322 -13.00 -31.54 2.46
CA PHE A 322 -12.61 -30.26 3.06
C PHE A 322 -11.11 -30.21 3.34
N THR A 323 -10.56 -31.26 3.95
CA THR A 323 -9.13 -31.38 4.25
C THR A 323 -8.27 -31.26 3.00
N MET A 324 -8.65 -31.95 1.92
CA MET A 324 -7.89 -31.88 0.66
C MET A 324 -7.96 -30.51 0.02
N SER A 325 -9.16 -29.92 -0.07
CA SER A 325 -9.40 -28.69 -0.82
C SER A 325 -8.94 -27.42 -0.10
N ASN A 326 -9.00 -27.39 1.23
CA ASN A 326 -8.70 -26.19 2.02
C ASN A 326 -7.39 -26.29 2.80
N LEU A 327 -6.95 -27.48 3.21
CA LEU A 327 -5.75 -27.64 4.04
C LEU A 327 -4.53 -28.19 3.28
N VAL A 328 -4.70 -28.81 2.11
CA VAL A 328 -3.59 -29.44 1.37
C VAL A 328 -3.36 -28.82 -0.01
N GLN A 329 -4.35 -28.89 -0.91
CA GLN A 329 -4.20 -28.43 -2.30
C GLN A 329 -3.76 -26.97 -2.48
N PRO A 330 -4.25 -25.99 -1.70
CA PRO A 330 -3.83 -24.59 -1.82
C PRO A 330 -2.36 -24.38 -1.47
N PHE A 331 -1.79 -25.31 -0.69
CA PHE A 331 -0.47 -25.20 -0.08
C PHE A 331 0.56 -26.14 -0.69
N LEU A 332 0.22 -26.88 -1.75
CA LEU A 332 1.18 -27.71 -2.48
C LEU A 332 2.16 -26.83 -3.29
N PRO A 333 3.46 -27.12 -3.27
CA PRO A 333 4.47 -26.37 -4.02
C PRO A 333 4.47 -26.77 -5.51
N ALA A 334 3.41 -26.41 -6.24
CA ALA A 334 3.29 -26.69 -7.66
C ALA A 334 3.48 -25.39 -8.48
N SER A 335 4.62 -25.24 -9.13
CA SER A 335 4.98 -24.04 -9.90
C SER A 335 4.59 -24.13 -11.38
N THR A 336 4.36 -25.35 -11.90
CA THR A 336 3.94 -25.60 -13.29
C THR A 336 2.75 -26.56 -13.36
N PRO A 337 2.00 -26.56 -14.48
CA PRO A 337 0.97 -27.57 -14.75
C PRO A 337 1.49 -29.01 -14.73
N GLU A 338 2.73 -29.23 -15.15
CA GLU A 338 3.39 -30.55 -15.14
C GLU A 338 3.70 -31.02 -13.72
N GLN A 339 4.22 -30.14 -12.86
CA GLN A 339 4.44 -30.44 -11.44
C GLN A 339 3.12 -30.73 -10.72
N SER A 340 2.04 -30.03 -11.08
CA SER A 340 0.69 -30.29 -10.54
C SER A 340 0.16 -31.69 -10.90
N GLN A 341 0.54 -32.24 -12.06
CA GLN A 341 0.18 -33.60 -12.47
C GLN A 341 1.05 -34.67 -11.77
N GLN A 342 2.23 -34.31 -11.27
CA GLN A 342 3.08 -35.18 -10.47
C GLN A 342 2.69 -35.19 -8.99
N LEU A 343 2.22 -34.06 -8.44
CA LEU A 343 1.73 -33.93 -7.06
C LEU A 343 0.26 -34.36 -6.91
N GLN A 344 -0.02 -35.64 -7.11
CA GLN A 344 -1.34 -36.23 -6.89
C GLN A 344 -1.34 -37.17 -5.69
N ILE A 345 -2.44 -37.20 -4.92
CA ILE A 345 -2.59 -38.09 -3.75
C ILE A 345 -2.41 -39.57 -4.12
N LYS A 346 -2.69 -39.97 -5.36
CA LYS A 346 -2.49 -41.35 -5.85
C LYS A 346 -1.01 -41.74 -5.98
N LYS A 347 -0.11 -40.77 -6.10
CA LYS A 347 1.34 -40.95 -6.22
C LYS A 347 2.06 -40.94 -4.87
N THR A 348 1.34 -40.63 -3.79
CA THR A 348 1.84 -40.76 -2.41
C THR A 348 1.93 -42.24 -1.97
N SER A 349 2.68 -42.53 -0.91
CA SER A 349 2.67 -43.86 -0.25
C SER A 349 1.31 -44.22 0.35
N TRP A 350 0.52 -43.22 0.75
CA TRP A 350 -0.82 -43.40 1.28
C TRP A 350 -1.83 -43.79 0.20
N LYS A 351 -1.62 -43.42 -1.06
CA LYS A 351 -2.48 -43.67 -2.25
C LYS A 351 -3.90 -43.08 -2.19
N ASN A 352 -4.41 -42.77 -1.00
CA ASN A 352 -5.71 -42.15 -0.76
C ASN A 352 -5.69 -41.29 0.51
N ILE A 353 -6.66 -40.37 0.60
CA ILE A 353 -6.74 -39.41 1.70
C ILE A 353 -7.09 -40.05 3.05
N LYS A 354 -7.85 -41.16 3.03
CA LYS A 354 -8.15 -41.95 4.24
C LYS A 354 -6.87 -42.42 4.95
N ARG A 355 -5.90 -42.95 4.20
CA ARG A 355 -4.62 -43.41 4.74
C ARG A 355 -3.69 -42.26 5.15
N PHE A 356 -3.75 -41.14 4.42
CA PHE A 356 -3.02 -39.91 4.75
C PHE A 356 -3.48 -39.30 6.08
N VAL A 357 -4.78 -39.14 6.27
CA VAL A 357 -5.34 -38.62 7.53
C VAL A 357 -5.06 -39.60 8.68
N LYS A 358 -5.16 -40.92 8.46
CA LYS A 358 -4.81 -41.93 9.47
C LYS A 358 -3.31 -42.00 9.82
N SER A 359 -2.39 -41.45 9.02
CA SER A 359 -0.98 -41.41 9.43
C SER A 359 -0.73 -40.33 10.48
N PHE A 360 -1.39 -39.17 10.37
CA PHE A 360 -1.31 -38.12 11.40
C PHE A 360 -2.02 -38.51 12.70
N ASP A 361 -3.04 -39.37 12.62
CA ASP A 361 -3.70 -39.98 13.78
C ASP A 361 -2.73 -40.88 14.57
N LYS A 362 -1.88 -41.63 13.86
CA LYS A 362 -0.81 -42.44 14.48
C LYS A 362 0.33 -41.60 15.05
N GLU A 363 0.63 -40.47 14.41
CA GLU A 363 1.58 -39.46 14.91
C GLU A 363 1.02 -38.63 16.08
N LYS A 364 -0.27 -38.83 16.45
CA LYS A 364 -1.00 -38.12 17.52
C LYS A 364 -1.21 -36.62 17.28
N VAL A 365 -1.05 -36.16 16.04
CA VAL A 365 -1.25 -34.75 15.64
C VAL A 365 -2.74 -34.43 15.48
N ILE A 366 -3.53 -35.41 15.02
CA ILE A 366 -4.98 -35.27 14.82
C ILE A 366 -5.71 -36.46 15.40
N LYS A 367 -7.03 -36.33 15.60
CA LYS A 367 -7.90 -37.43 16.05
C LYS A 367 -8.92 -37.77 14.99
N THR A 368 -8.98 -39.03 14.57
CA THR A 368 -9.85 -39.44 13.45
C THR A 368 -10.96 -40.41 13.85
N LYS A 369 -12.05 -40.44 13.08
CA LYS A 369 -13.13 -41.44 13.22
C LYS A 369 -13.64 -41.88 11.85
N ASP A 370 -13.85 -43.18 11.67
CA ASP A 370 -14.46 -43.72 10.46
C ASP A 370 -15.99 -43.53 10.52
N GLN A 371 -16.53 -42.94 9.45
CA GLN A 371 -17.96 -42.72 9.24
C GLN A 371 -18.38 -43.48 7.97
N ASP A 372 -19.39 -44.34 8.10
CA ASP A 372 -20.00 -45.12 7.00
C ASP A 372 -19.00 -45.92 6.13
N GLY A 373 -17.94 -46.47 6.75
CA GLY A 373 -17.00 -47.43 6.16
C GLY A 373 -16.01 -46.86 5.14
N ASN A 374 -16.40 -45.85 4.36
CA ASN A 374 -15.59 -45.31 3.26
C ASN A 374 -15.01 -43.91 3.54
N GLU A 375 -15.56 -43.15 4.49
CA GLU A 375 -15.08 -41.81 4.84
C GLU A 375 -14.45 -41.79 6.25
N THR A 376 -13.35 -41.07 6.41
CA THR A 376 -12.68 -40.85 7.70
C THR A 376 -12.66 -39.36 7.95
N VAL A 377 -13.29 -38.93 9.04
CA VAL A 377 -13.39 -37.52 9.41
C VAL A 377 -12.41 -37.19 10.53
N ILE A 378 -11.92 -35.95 10.53
CA ILE A 378 -11.06 -35.42 11.59
C ILE A 378 -11.98 -34.81 12.66
N LEU A 379 -11.87 -35.28 13.90
CA LEU A 379 -12.66 -34.80 15.03
C LEU A 379 -11.97 -33.67 15.79
N ASP A 380 -10.65 -33.72 15.85
CA ASP A 380 -9.84 -32.77 16.61
C ASP A 380 -8.42 -32.69 16.06
N ILE A 381 -7.75 -31.56 16.29
CA ILE A 381 -6.38 -31.28 15.85
C ILE A 381 -5.64 -30.62 17.01
N ASP A 382 -4.49 -31.16 17.37
CA ASP A 382 -3.62 -30.56 18.38
C ASP A 382 -2.80 -29.43 17.74
N PHE A 383 -3.25 -28.19 17.90
CA PHE A 383 -2.57 -27.01 17.35
C PHE A 383 -1.30 -26.61 18.13
N ASP A 384 -1.05 -27.22 19.28
CA ASP A 384 0.10 -26.95 20.14
C ASP A 384 1.22 -27.99 19.94
N ASP A 385 1.04 -28.92 19.00
CA ASP A 385 2.06 -29.87 18.58
C ASP A 385 3.33 -29.15 18.06
N VAL A 386 4.49 -29.70 18.42
CA VAL A 386 5.82 -29.15 18.08
C VAL A 386 6.00 -28.99 16.57
N ALA A 387 5.40 -29.87 15.76
CA ALA A 387 5.49 -29.82 14.30
C ALA A 387 4.68 -28.66 13.70
N ILE A 388 3.63 -28.18 14.38
CA ILE A 388 2.79 -27.05 13.93
C ILE A 388 3.36 -25.73 14.42
N VAL A 389 3.82 -25.68 15.68
CA VAL A 389 4.40 -24.46 16.28
C VAL A 389 5.71 -24.07 15.61
N ASN A 390 6.59 -25.03 15.32
CA ASN A 390 7.87 -24.78 14.66
C ASN A 390 7.80 -24.78 13.12
N PHE A 391 6.59 -24.87 12.55
CA PHE A 391 6.42 -24.89 11.10
C PHE A 391 6.80 -23.53 10.50
N LYS A 392 7.72 -23.54 9.53
CA LYS A 392 8.11 -22.34 8.77
C LYS A 392 7.41 -22.33 7.41
N PRO A 393 6.53 -21.35 7.13
CA PRO A 393 5.87 -21.22 5.84
C PRO A 393 6.86 -21.05 4.68
N TYR A 394 6.67 -21.82 3.60
CA TYR A 394 7.40 -21.68 2.34
C TYR A 394 6.60 -20.93 1.27
N ARG A 395 7.28 -20.30 0.31
CA ARG A 395 6.63 -19.48 -0.72
C ARG A 395 5.76 -20.35 -1.65
N LEU A 396 4.47 -20.00 -1.79
CA LEU A 396 3.55 -20.66 -2.71
C LEU A 396 3.54 -19.96 -4.08
N PRO A 397 3.52 -20.71 -5.19
CA PRO A 397 3.34 -20.15 -6.53
C PRO A 397 1.91 -19.59 -6.71
N LYS A 398 1.78 -18.37 -7.24
CA LYS A 398 0.47 -17.81 -7.63
C LYS A 398 -0.02 -18.57 -8.87
N LYS A 399 -1.09 -19.36 -8.75
CA LYS A 399 -1.69 -20.10 -9.88
C LYS A 399 -2.24 -19.12 -10.92
N GLU A 400 -1.64 -19.09 -12.10
CA GLU A 400 -2.20 -18.47 -13.31
C GLU A 400 -3.39 -19.31 -13.80
N THR A 401 -4.61 -18.76 -13.74
CA THR A 401 -5.75 -19.35 -14.45
C THR A 401 -5.75 -18.88 -15.89
N VAL A 402 -5.30 -19.75 -16.79
CA VAL A 402 -5.33 -19.56 -18.25
C VAL A 402 -6.74 -19.84 -18.78
N GLY A 403 -7.31 -18.86 -19.49
CA GLY A 403 -8.21 -19.07 -20.63
C GLY A 403 -9.68 -19.38 -20.35
N GLY A 404 -10.56 -18.43 -20.71
CA GLY A 404 -12.00 -18.66 -20.82
C GLY A 404 -12.37 -19.43 -22.09
N ILE A 405 -13.25 -20.42 -21.96
CA ILE A 405 -14.22 -20.84 -22.98
C ILE A 405 -15.55 -21.07 -22.25
N SER A 406 -16.59 -20.42 -22.76
CA SER A 406 -17.98 -20.50 -22.33
C SER A 406 -18.60 -21.87 -22.53
N GLN A 407 -19.29 -22.42 -21.52
CA GLN A 407 -20.61 -23.05 -21.67
C GLN A 407 -21.27 -23.36 -20.31
N GLY A 408 -22.44 -22.74 -20.07
CA GLY A 408 -23.65 -23.40 -19.59
C GLY A 408 -23.81 -23.83 -18.12
N ARG A 409 -24.63 -23.04 -17.39
CA ARG A 409 -25.62 -23.42 -16.35
C ARG A 409 -25.16 -24.02 -15.01
N GLY A 410 -25.59 -23.35 -13.93
CA GLY A 410 -25.80 -23.94 -12.61
C GLY A 410 -25.38 -23.00 -11.48
N GLU A 411 -26.35 -22.47 -10.73
CA GLU A 411 -26.19 -21.57 -9.60
C GLU A 411 -25.24 -22.11 -8.51
N LEU A 412 -24.38 -21.21 -7.99
CA LEU A 412 -24.42 -20.71 -6.61
C LEU A 412 -23.29 -19.68 -6.48
N ALA A 413 -23.67 -18.40 -6.50
CA ALA A 413 -22.79 -17.29 -6.28
C ALA A 413 -22.29 -17.29 -4.82
N THR A 414 -20.99 -17.54 -4.64
CA THR A 414 -20.25 -17.04 -3.49
C THR A 414 -19.05 -16.26 -4.02
N ASP A 415 -18.92 -15.04 -3.50
CA ASP A 415 -18.01 -14.00 -3.96
C ASP A 415 -16.56 -14.47 -4.13
N LYS A 416 -16.08 -14.47 -5.39
CA LYS A 416 -14.65 -14.32 -5.66
C LYS A 416 -14.40 -12.86 -5.98
N ILE A 417 -13.78 -12.19 -5.01
CA ILE A 417 -13.31 -10.81 -5.08
C ILE A 417 -12.28 -10.71 -6.21
N ASP A 418 -12.65 -10.01 -7.28
CA ASP A 418 -11.75 -9.55 -8.34
C ASP A 418 -10.77 -8.56 -7.68
N THR A 419 -9.50 -8.95 -7.50
CA THR A 419 -8.44 -8.20 -6.80
C THR A 419 -8.01 -6.97 -7.61
N GLY A 420 -8.90 -5.98 -7.73
CA GLY A 420 -8.66 -4.80 -8.56
C GLY A 420 -9.07 -3.44 -7.96
N ASP A 421 -9.71 -3.43 -6.79
CA ASP A 421 -10.14 -2.21 -6.11
C ASP A 421 -9.88 -2.32 -4.60
N ASP A 422 -8.93 -1.53 -4.10
CA ASP A 422 -8.52 -1.48 -2.70
C ASP A 422 -9.58 -0.86 -1.77
N SER A 423 -10.59 -0.19 -2.36
CA SER A 423 -11.72 0.35 -1.61
C SER A 423 -12.78 -0.70 -1.27
N VAL A 424 -12.76 -1.88 -1.90
CA VAL A 424 -13.75 -2.93 -1.61
C VAL A 424 -13.48 -3.55 -0.25
N GLY A 425 -14.50 -3.57 0.62
CA GLY A 425 -14.39 -4.07 1.99
C GLY A 425 -13.77 -3.09 2.99
N GLN A 426 -13.43 -1.86 2.56
CA GLN A 426 -12.91 -0.85 3.48
C GLN A 426 -13.97 -0.42 4.50
N LYS A 427 -13.54 -0.06 5.71
CA LYS A 427 -14.39 0.55 6.74
C LYS A 427 -14.11 2.03 6.81
N LEU A 428 -15.13 2.86 6.65
CA LEU A 428 -15.01 4.32 6.73
C LEU A 428 -15.74 4.84 7.97
N GLN A 429 -15.12 5.81 8.64
CA GLN A 429 -15.72 6.56 9.73
C GLN A 429 -15.56 8.05 9.48
N VAL A 430 -16.69 8.76 9.41
CA VAL A 430 -16.70 10.23 9.30
C VAL A 430 -16.79 10.81 10.70
N VAL A 431 -15.75 11.53 11.12
CA VAL A 431 -15.70 12.24 12.40
C VAL A 431 -15.78 13.74 12.15
N SER A 432 -16.78 14.39 12.74
CA SER A 432 -16.93 15.85 12.72
C SER A 432 -16.22 16.47 13.90
N TYR A 433 -15.38 17.47 13.61
CA TYR A 433 -14.68 18.29 14.58
C TYR A 433 -15.18 19.74 14.51
N TYR A 434 -15.11 20.42 15.64
CA TYR A 434 -15.52 21.81 15.79
C TYR A 434 -14.36 22.60 16.37
N ARG A 435 -14.06 23.74 15.76
CA ARG A 435 -13.07 24.69 16.23
C ARG A 435 -13.78 25.92 16.80
N PRO A 436 -13.51 26.32 18.06
CA PRO A 436 -14.10 27.53 18.61
C PRO A 436 -13.64 28.76 17.82
N THR A 437 -14.59 29.62 17.45
CA THR A 437 -14.30 30.93 16.85
C THR A 437 -13.71 31.86 17.90
N SER A 438 -13.03 32.95 17.50
CA SER A 438 -12.37 33.89 18.42
C SER A 438 -13.30 34.43 19.51
N LYS A 439 -14.59 34.60 19.20
CA LYS A 439 -15.62 35.05 20.14
C LYS A 439 -15.94 34.00 21.21
N LEU A 440 -15.85 32.71 20.86
CA LEU A 440 -16.19 31.60 21.75
C LEU A 440 -14.99 31.05 22.53
N GLN A 441 -13.75 31.44 22.20
CA GLN A 441 -12.53 30.97 22.90
C GLN A 441 -12.61 31.05 24.43
N PRO A 442 -13.12 32.14 25.06
CA PRO A 442 -13.19 32.23 26.52
C PRO A 442 -14.02 31.13 27.20
N VAL A 443 -14.98 30.54 26.48
CA VAL A 443 -15.81 29.44 26.98
C VAL A 443 -15.03 28.11 27.04
N PHE A 444 -14.01 27.96 26.19
CA PHE A 444 -13.22 26.73 26.06
C PHE A 444 -11.84 26.81 26.75
N ASP A 445 -11.33 28.01 26.98
CA ASP A 445 -10.04 28.25 27.65
C ASP A 445 -9.98 27.69 29.08
N ALA A 446 -11.12 27.69 29.79
CA ALA A 446 -11.23 27.20 31.16
C ALA A 446 -11.08 25.67 31.29
N GLY A 447 -11.34 24.91 30.21
CA GLY A 447 -11.40 23.44 30.27
C GLY A 447 -10.36 22.71 29.42
N SER A 448 -9.78 23.33 28.38
CA SER A 448 -8.77 22.68 27.51
C SER A 448 -7.95 23.70 26.68
N PRO A 449 -6.98 24.41 27.29
CA PRO A 449 -6.27 25.53 26.67
C PRO A 449 -5.38 25.16 25.46
N ASN A 450 -5.00 23.88 25.29
CA ASN A 450 -4.10 23.43 24.23
C ASN A 450 -4.78 22.58 23.13
N LYS A 451 -6.11 22.39 23.18
CA LYS A 451 -6.83 21.56 22.20
C LYS A 451 -7.58 22.44 21.20
N ALA A 452 -7.23 22.30 19.92
CA ALA A 452 -7.76 23.15 18.86
C ALA A 452 -8.99 22.58 18.12
N LEU A 453 -9.31 21.30 18.32
CA LEU A 453 -10.40 20.58 17.65
C LEU A 453 -11.17 19.76 18.68
N PHE A 454 -12.49 19.92 18.71
CA PHE A 454 -13.38 19.23 19.66
C PHE A 454 -14.43 18.41 18.93
N THR A 455 -14.81 17.28 19.49
CA THR A 455 -15.97 16.50 19.02
C THR A 455 -17.27 17.04 19.64
N PRO A 456 -18.46 16.81 19.04
CA PRO A 456 -19.72 17.27 19.63
C PRO A 456 -19.93 16.85 21.11
N PRO A 457 -19.61 15.61 21.53
CA PRO A 457 -19.69 15.23 22.94
C PRO A 457 -18.77 16.05 23.84
N GLU A 458 -17.53 16.33 23.40
CA GLU A 458 -16.59 17.16 24.15
C GLU A 458 -17.09 18.59 24.30
N VAL A 459 -17.64 19.18 23.23
CA VAL A 459 -18.26 20.51 23.28
C VAL A 459 -19.40 20.54 24.31
N ARG A 460 -20.27 19.51 24.32
CA ARG A 460 -21.38 19.40 25.28
C ARG A 460 -20.87 19.35 26.73
N VAL A 461 -19.76 18.65 26.99
CA VAL A 461 -19.13 18.57 28.32
C VAL A 461 -18.50 19.91 28.72
N LEU A 462 -17.76 20.56 27.82
CA LEU A 462 -17.08 21.83 28.12
C LEU A 462 -18.06 22.98 28.35
N VAL A 463 -19.09 23.10 27.51
CA VAL A 463 -20.15 24.11 27.68
C VAL A 463 -20.93 23.86 28.98
N THR A 464 -21.15 22.59 29.32
CA THR A 464 -21.77 22.20 30.59
C THR A 464 -20.93 22.64 31.80
N ALA A 465 -19.63 22.37 31.77
CA ALA A 465 -18.71 22.79 32.82
C ALA A 465 -18.67 24.33 32.95
N TYR A 466 -18.67 25.06 31.84
CA TYR A 466 -18.72 26.52 31.84
C TYR A 466 -20.01 27.06 32.49
N ILE A 467 -21.17 26.50 32.14
CA ILE A 467 -22.47 26.89 32.71
C ILE A 467 -22.50 26.69 34.23
N GLU A 468 -21.91 25.59 34.71
CA GLU A 468 -21.85 25.26 36.13
C GLU A 468 -20.85 26.14 36.88
N GLN A 469 -19.68 26.41 36.30
CA GLN A 469 -18.66 27.28 36.89
C GLN A 469 -19.15 28.72 37.03
N GLN A 470 -19.87 29.24 36.04
CA GLN A 470 -20.42 30.60 36.05
C GLN A 470 -21.79 30.69 36.75
N GLN A 471 -22.28 29.59 37.34
CA GLN A 471 -23.56 29.51 38.04
C GLN A 471 -24.75 30.03 37.21
N LEU A 472 -24.75 29.72 35.90
CA LEU A 472 -25.75 30.23 34.95
C LEU A 472 -27.03 29.39 34.92
N VAL A 473 -27.12 28.32 35.69
CA VAL A 473 -28.33 27.48 35.77
C VAL A 473 -29.43 28.22 36.55
N GLN A 474 -30.64 28.27 36.00
CA GLN A 474 -31.75 28.94 36.67
C GLN A 474 -32.28 28.11 37.86
N GLU A 475 -32.40 28.73 39.04
CA GLU A 475 -32.84 28.08 40.29
C GLU A 475 -34.23 27.44 40.17
N ASN A 476 -35.16 28.13 39.51
CA ASN A 476 -36.54 27.66 39.33
C ASN A 476 -36.68 26.55 38.26
N ASN A 477 -35.73 26.44 37.33
CA ASN A 477 -35.77 25.44 36.26
C ASN A 477 -34.38 25.08 35.75
N LYS A 478 -33.88 23.91 36.15
CA LYS A 478 -32.55 23.39 35.78
C LYS A 478 -32.35 23.17 34.27
N ARG A 479 -33.41 23.21 33.45
CA ARG A 479 -33.31 23.10 31.98
C ARG A 479 -32.97 24.43 31.30
N LEU A 480 -33.16 25.55 32.00
CA LEU A 480 -32.93 26.90 31.49
C LEU A 480 -31.60 27.44 32.00
N VAL A 481 -30.90 28.12 31.11
CA VAL A 481 -29.61 28.76 31.34
C VAL A 481 -29.78 30.25 31.18
N LYS A 482 -29.35 31.04 32.17
CA LYS A 482 -29.27 32.50 32.08
C LYS A 482 -28.11 32.87 31.16
N LEU A 483 -28.35 33.81 30.26
CA LEU A 483 -27.32 34.27 29.32
C LEU A 483 -26.38 35.27 30.00
N ASP A 484 -25.09 34.98 29.98
CA ASP A 484 -24.05 35.94 30.34
C ASP A 484 -23.70 36.81 29.12
N PRO A 485 -22.99 37.94 29.32
CA PRO A 485 -22.58 38.81 28.21
C PRO A 485 -21.73 38.08 27.15
N THR A 486 -20.95 37.07 27.55
CA THR A 486 -20.09 36.30 26.66
C THR A 486 -20.89 35.42 25.71
N LEU A 487 -21.85 34.63 26.21
CA LEU A 487 -22.72 33.76 25.40
C LEU A 487 -23.72 34.60 24.61
N ALA A 488 -24.29 35.66 25.19
CA ALA A 488 -25.21 36.56 24.50
C ALA A 488 -24.57 37.15 23.23
N ASN A 489 -23.37 37.72 23.34
CA ASN A 489 -22.70 38.38 22.22
C ASN A 489 -22.05 37.40 21.21
N SER A 490 -21.68 36.20 21.66
CA SER A 490 -20.95 35.23 20.82
C SER A 490 -21.86 34.26 20.07
N VAL A 491 -23.05 34.00 20.60
CA VAL A 491 -23.98 32.97 20.09
C VAL A 491 -25.25 33.59 19.49
N PHE A 492 -25.71 34.73 20.01
CA PHE A 492 -26.94 35.41 19.59
C PHE A 492 -26.61 36.78 18.97
N ASP A 493 -25.95 36.76 17.81
CA ASP A 493 -25.51 37.96 17.09
C ASP A 493 -26.60 38.63 16.24
N GLY A 494 -27.84 38.13 16.30
CA GLY A 494 -28.98 38.64 15.53
C GLY A 494 -29.15 37.98 14.17
N SER A 495 -28.36 36.95 13.84
CA SER A 495 -28.51 36.16 12.61
C SER A 495 -29.70 35.19 12.65
N GLY A 496 -30.15 34.77 13.84
CA GLY A 496 -31.29 33.88 14.03
C GLY A 496 -32.61 34.62 14.19
N SER A 497 -33.70 34.04 13.68
CA SER A 497 -35.05 34.62 13.78
C SER A 497 -35.54 34.82 15.22
N LEU A 498 -35.05 33.99 16.15
CA LEU A 498 -35.41 34.01 17.57
C LEU A 498 -34.41 34.75 18.45
N ASP A 499 -33.29 35.23 17.89
CA ASP A 499 -32.18 35.79 18.69
C ASP A 499 -32.63 37.01 19.50
N LYS A 500 -33.46 37.89 18.93
CA LYS A 500 -34.01 39.07 19.62
C LYS A 500 -34.92 38.70 20.80
N GLU A 501 -35.75 37.67 20.65
CA GLU A 501 -36.64 37.21 21.71
C GLU A 501 -35.87 36.52 22.84
N VAL A 502 -34.84 35.74 22.49
CA VAL A 502 -33.99 35.05 23.46
C VAL A 502 -33.17 36.06 24.26
N LEU A 503 -32.60 37.09 23.59
CA LEU A 503 -31.90 38.18 24.27
C LEU A 503 -32.84 39.00 25.17
N ALA A 504 -34.08 39.25 24.74
CA ALA A 504 -35.06 39.96 25.56
C ALA A 504 -35.51 39.16 26.79
N LYS A 505 -35.60 37.82 26.67
CA LYS A 505 -35.95 36.91 27.78
C LYS A 505 -34.78 36.63 28.71
N GLY A 506 -33.54 36.76 28.24
CA GLY A 506 -32.31 36.53 29.01
C GLY A 506 -32.08 35.06 29.41
N THR A 507 -32.89 34.13 28.90
CA THR A 507 -32.81 32.69 29.24
C THR A 507 -32.99 31.81 27.99
N VAL A 508 -32.25 30.71 27.93
CA VAL A 508 -32.31 29.75 26.82
C VAL A 508 -32.30 28.30 27.33
N PRO A 509 -33.00 27.35 26.69
CA PRO A 509 -32.87 25.93 26.99
C PRO A 509 -31.44 25.43 26.75
N ARG A 510 -30.93 24.59 27.65
CA ARG A 510 -29.54 24.07 27.59
C ARG A 510 -29.21 23.39 26.26
N ASP A 511 -30.08 22.52 25.75
CA ASP A 511 -29.84 21.83 24.48
C ASP A 511 -29.81 22.81 23.29
N ALA A 512 -30.73 23.78 23.26
CA ALA A 512 -30.77 24.80 22.21
C ALA A 512 -29.52 25.70 22.22
N LEU A 513 -28.99 26.02 23.40
CA LEU A 513 -27.74 26.76 23.55
C LEU A 513 -26.55 25.97 22.97
N ILE A 514 -26.44 24.68 23.32
CA ILE A 514 -25.35 23.83 22.83
C ILE A 514 -25.43 23.68 21.30
N ASP A 515 -26.62 23.45 20.75
CA ASP A 515 -26.81 23.38 19.30
C ASP A 515 -26.41 24.70 18.63
N ARG A 516 -26.77 25.85 19.21
CA ARG A 516 -26.41 27.16 18.66
C ARG A 516 -24.90 27.43 18.75
N ILE A 517 -24.25 27.02 19.83
CA ILE A 517 -22.78 27.08 19.96
C ILE A 517 -22.13 26.21 18.86
N LEU A 518 -22.57 24.98 18.66
CA LEU A 518 -22.06 24.10 17.59
C LEU A 518 -22.22 24.72 16.20
N HIS A 519 -23.30 25.46 15.93
CA HIS A 519 -23.50 26.18 14.67
C HIS A 519 -22.60 27.42 14.52
N SER A 520 -22.23 28.08 15.62
CA SER A 520 -21.33 29.24 15.62
C SER A 520 -19.84 28.85 15.52
N MET A 521 -19.50 27.59 15.86
CA MET A 521 -18.15 27.05 15.72
C MET A 521 -17.79 26.72 14.26
N ALA A 522 -16.50 26.82 13.93
CA ALA A 522 -16.00 26.45 12.61
C ALA A 522 -15.92 24.92 12.48
N GLY A 523 -16.74 24.35 11.59
CA GLY A 523 -16.77 22.91 11.32
C GLY A 523 -15.52 22.42 10.58
N SER A 524 -15.08 21.22 10.93
CA SER A 524 -14.03 20.44 10.27
C SER A 524 -14.42 18.97 10.27
N TYR A 525 -13.82 18.17 9.40
CA TYR A 525 -14.11 16.73 9.31
C TYR A 525 -12.85 15.91 9.06
N ALA A 526 -12.86 14.66 9.49
CA ALA A 526 -11.90 13.65 9.08
C ALA A 526 -12.64 12.39 8.64
N ILE A 527 -12.14 11.76 7.56
CA ILE A 527 -12.63 10.48 7.06
C ILE A 527 -11.54 9.46 7.34
N ILE A 528 -11.79 8.60 8.33
CA ILE A 528 -10.87 7.57 8.80
C ILE A 528 -11.14 6.30 8.01
N ARG A 529 -10.08 5.70 7.46
CA ARG A 529 -10.12 4.43 6.71
C ARG A 529 -9.56 3.31 7.58
N ASN A 530 -10.23 2.17 7.61
CA ASN A 530 -9.76 0.92 8.25
C ASN A 530 -9.27 1.06 9.71
N GLY A 531 -9.86 1.99 10.47
CA GLY A 531 -9.53 2.17 11.89
C GLY A 531 -8.15 2.79 12.15
N THR A 532 -7.52 3.47 11.17
CA THR A 532 -6.29 4.24 11.41
C THR A 532 -6.51 5.30 12.51
N ASP A 533 -5.51 5.51 13.37
CA ASP A 533 -5.62 6.45 14.48
C ASP A 533 -6.07 7.85 14.05
N PRO A 534 -7.09 8.45 14.69
CA PRO A 534 -7.62 9.78 14.35
C PRO A 534 -6.57 10.89 14.33
N GLY A 535 -5.50 10.76 15.12
CA GLY A 535 -4.40 11.75 15.19
C GLY A 535 -3.50 11.79 13.95
N THR A 536 -3.48 10.73 13.15
CA THR A 536 -2.67 10.66 11.92
C THR A 536 -3.40 11.25 10.71
N THR A 537 -4.72 11.35 10.77
CA THR A 537 -5.57 11.83 9.67
C THR A 537 -5.80 13.34 9.81
N LYS A 538 -5.28 14.13 8.86
CA LYS A 538 -5.46 15.59 8.86
C LYS A 538 -6.94 15.96 8.71
N ALA A 539 -7.49 16.67 9.69
CA ALA A 539 -8.83 17.24 9.60
C ALA A 539 -8.89 18.30 8.49
N LYS A 540 -9.92 18.22 7.65
CA LYS A 540 -10.21 19.17 6.59
C LYS A 540 -11.28 20.17 7.05
N SER A 541 -11.16 21.42 6.65
CA SER A 541 -12.13 22.46 7.00
C SER A 541 -13.45 22.26 6.26
N GLY A 542 -14.57 22.55 6.93
CA GLY A 542 -15.91 22.52 6.37
C GLY A 542 -16.77 21.33 6.82
N ALA A 543 -17.91 21.17 6.17
CA ALA A 543 -18.81 20.04 6.40
C ALA A 543 -18.27 18.76 5.71
N PRO A 544 -18.59 17.56 6.24
CA PRO A 544 -18.26 16.31 5.58
C PRO A 544 -18.82 16.28 4.14
N PRO A 545 -18.00 15.94 3.13
CA PRO A 545 -18.43 15.90 1.74
C PRO A 545 -19.45 14.78 1.55
N LYS A 546 -20.39 14.93 0.61
CA LYS A 546 -21.35 13.87 0.26
C LYS A 546 -21.04 13.31 -1.12
N VAL A 547 -21.40 12.05 -1.34
CA VAL A 547 -21.42 11.44 -2.67
C VAL A 547 -22.70 11.87 -3.36
N HIS A 548 -22.59 12.61 -4.46
CA HIS A 548 -23.75 13.11 -5.20
C HIS A 548 -24.08 12.17 -6.36
N ILE A 549 -25.30 11.61 -6.34
CA ILE A 549 -25.85 10.78 -7.42
C ILE A 549 -26.92 11.58 -8.13
N THR A 550 -26.69 11.93 -9.40
CA THR A 550 -27.66 12.68 -10.22
C THR A 550 -28.23 11.79 -11.32
N LEU A 551 -29.56 11.70 -11.41
CA LEU A 551 -30.23 11.07 -12.55
C LEU A 551 -30.72 12.17 -13.51
N GLU A 552 -30.28 12.12 -14.75
CA GLU A 552 -30.63 13.12 -15.78
C GLU A 552 -31.08 12.44 -17.08
N THR A 553 -31.90 13.14 -17.87
CA THR A 553 -32.29 12.70 -19.20
C THR A 553 -31.38 13.36 -20.24
N ARG A 554 -30.63 12.57 -21.02
CA ARG A 554 -29.59 13.09 -21.94
C ARG A 554 -30.14 13.42 -23.33
N SER A 555 -31.04 12.59 -23.86
CA SER A 555 -31.66 12.78 -25.18
C SER A 555 -32.90 11.89 -25.31
N GLY A 556 -34.06 12.48 -25.59
CA GLY A 556 -35.33 11.75 -25.65
C GLY A 556 -35.64 11.03 -24.33
N ASN A 557 -35.97 9.74 -24.39
CA ASN A 557 -36.25 8.91 -23.20
C ASN A 557 -35.01 8.26 -22.57
N LYS A 558 -33.79 8.63 -22.99
CA LYS A 558 -32.55 8.03 -22.48
C LYS A 558 -32.11 8.72 -21.19
N THR A 559 -32.14 7.98 -20.09
CA THR A 559 -31.64 8.43 -18.78
C THR A 559 -30.17 8.04 -18.59
N VAL A 560 -29.47 8.85 -17.81
CA VAL A 560 -28.08 8.62 -17.38
C VAL A 560 -27.99 8.86 -15.88
N THR A 561 -27.16 8.06 -15.21
CA THR A 561 -26.83 8.21 -13.80
C THR A 561 -25.41 8.74 -13.69
N LYS A 562 -25.21 9.85 -12.99
CA LYS A 562 -23.91 10.46 -12.73
C LYS A 562 -23.57 10.36 -11.25
N VAL A 563 -22.31 10.10 -10.93
CA VAL A 563 -21.83 10.07 -9.53
C VAL A 563 -20.53 10.85 -9.37
N SER A 564 -20.48 11.70 -8.35
CA SER A 564 -19.31 12.52 -8.03
C SER A 564 -19.04 12.56 -6.52
N GLY A 565 -17.84 13.00 -6.13
CA GLY A 565 -17.42 13.08 -4.72
C GLY A 565 -16.84 11.77 -4.17
N LEU A 566 -16.41 10.86 -5.04
CA LEU A 566 -15.90 9.53 -4.69
C LEU A 566 -14.52 9.58 -4.03
N GLU A 567 -13.68 10.52 -4.45
CA GLU A 567 -12.29 10.63 -4.00
C GLU A 567 -12.18 11.02 -2.52
N ALA A 568 -13.18 11.73 -2.00
CA ALA A 568 -13.26 12.04 -0.58
C ALA A 568 -13.35 10.78 0.30
N TYR A 569 -13.91 9.70 -0.25
CA TYR A 569 -14.12 8.41 0.42
C TYR A 569 -13.06 7.37 0.02
N TYR A 570 -11.94 7.80 -0.57
CA TYR A 570 -10.86 6.92 -1.06
C TYR A 570 -11.32 5.93 -2.13
N ILE A 571 -12.42 6.23 -2.85
CA ILE A 571 -12.92 5.38 -3.92
C ILE A 571 -12.37 5.86 -5.25
N ASN A 572 -11.76 4.96 -6.00
CA ASN A 572 -11.24 5.28 -7.32
C ASN A 572 -12.38 5.22 -8.38
N PRO A 573 -12.62 6.31 -9.14
CA PRO A 573 -13.67 6.36 -10.15
C PRO A 573 -13.53 5.30 -11.26
N ARG A 574 -12.31 4.90 -11.64
CA ARG A 574 -12.07 3.98 -12.76
C ARG A 574 -12.44 2.52 -12.43
N PRO A 575 -11.90 1.89 -11.36
CA PRO A 575 -12.34 0.55 -10.95
C PRO A 575 -13.84 0.48 -10.67
N LEU A 576 -14.41 1.53 -10.06
CA LEU A 576 -15.86 1.60 -9.85
C LEU A 576 -16.63 1.61 -11.18
N ALA A 577 -16.18 2.40 -12.16
CA ALA A 577 -16.79 2.42 -13.50
C ALA A 577 -16.72 1.03 -14.17
N ASP A 578 -15.59 0.34 -14.08
CA ASP A 578 -15.43 -1.00 -14.66
C ASP A 578 -16.33 -2.05 -13.98
N GLU A 579 -16.49 -2.01 -12.65
CA GLU A 579 -17.47 -2.85 -11.95
C GLU A 579 -18.89 -2.53 -12.40
N LEU A 580 -19.28 -1.24 -12.40
CA LEU A 580 -20.62 -0.81 -12.76
C LEU A 580 -20.96 -1.14 -14.22
N ARG A 581 -19.97 -1.11 -15.13
CA ARG A 581 -20.14 -1.55 -16.51
C ARG A 581 -20.56 -3.01 -16.60
N LYS A 582 -19.92 -3.88 -15.82
CA LYS A 582 -20.24 -5.33 -15.75
C LYS A 582 -21.59 -5.55 -15.07
N VAL A 583 -21.81 -4.93 -13.92
CA VAL A 583 -23.01 -5.12 -13.08
C VAL A 583 -24.27 -4.58 -13.75
N CYS A 584 -24.17 -3.39 -14.37
CA CYS A 584 -25.33 -2.73 -14.99
C CYS A 584 -25.58 -3.16 -16.45
N ALA A 585 -24.70 -3.99 -17.01
CA ALA A 585 -24.66 -4.33 -18.45
C ALA A 585 -24.78 -3.07 -19.36
N GLY A 586 -24.20 -1.96 -18.90
CA GLY A 586 -24.37 -0.63 -19.50
C GLY A 586 -23.03 0.05 -19.73
N SER A 587 -22.97 0.99 -20.67
CA SER A 587 -21.74 1.75 -20.91
C SER A 587 -21.47 2.73 -19.78
N THR A 588 -20.22 2.81 -19.34
CA THR A 588 -19.74 3.74 -18.31
C THR A 588 -18.60 4.60 -18.85
N SER A 589 -18.55 5.87 -18.48
CA SER A 589 -17.43 6.78 -18.76
C SER A 589 -17.00 7.51 -17.49
N VAL A 590 -15.74 7.94 -17.44
CA VAL A 590 -15.20 8.76 -16.35
C VAL A 590 -14.74 10.09 -16.93
N GLU A 591 -15.37 11.17 -16.50
CA GLU A 591 -15.15 12.53 -17.00
C GLU A 591 -14.78 13.46 -15.84
N PRO A 592 -13.98 14.51 -16.04
CA PRO A 592 -13.74 15.51 -14.99
C PRO A 592 -15.02 16.31 -14.71
N LEU A 593 -15.37 16.49 -13.43
CA LEU A 593 -16.56 17.22 -13.00
C LEU A 593 -16.45 18.71 -13.40
N ALA A 594 -17.42 19.18 -14.19
CA ALA A 594 -17.46 20.55 -14.67
C ALA A 594 -17.58 21.55 -13.51
N GLY A 595 -16.67 22.53 -13.46
CA GLY A 595 -16.69 23.62 -12.47
C GLY A 595 -16.03 23.31 -11.11
N ALA A 596 -15.59 22.08 -10.86
CA ALA A 596 -14.97 21.70 -9.58
C ALA A 596 -13.45 21.86 -9.52
N ALA A 597 -12.78 22.07 -10.66
CA ALA A 597 -11.34 22.26 -10.70
C ALA A 597 -10.96 23.69 -10.29
N LYS A 598 -10.61 23.91 -9.01
CA LYS A 598 -9.73 25.03 -8.66
C LYS A 598 -8.38 24.81 -9.35
N LYS A 599 -7.74 25.87 -9.86
CA LYS A 599 -6.46 25.84 -10.61
C LYS A 599 -5.30 25.06 -9.92
N THR A 600 -5.45 24.70 -8.64
CA THR A 600 -4.42 24.12 -7.79
C THR A 600 -4.78 22.76 -7.19
N GLU A 601 -5.96 22.19 -7.48
CA GLU A 601 -6.43 20.93 -6.89
C GLU A 601 -6.66 19.84 -7.95
N LYS A 602 -6.55 18.57 -7.54
CA LYS A 602 -6.83 17.42 -8.43
C LYS A 602 -8.27 17.56 -8.97
N PRO A 603 -8.50 17.36 -10.28
CA PRO A 603 -9.85 17.40 -10.83
C PRO A 603 -10.68 16.32 -10.16
N VAL A 604 -11.79 16.72 -9.55
CA VAL A 604 -12.83 15.78 -9.07
C VAL A 604 -13.40 15.11 -10.30
N MET A 605 -13.41 13.79 -10.33
CA MET A 605 -13.93 13.01 -11.44
C MET A 605 -15.39 12.65 -11.17
N GLU A 606 -16.14 12.52 -12.26
CA GLU A 606 -17.52 12.07 -12.30
C GLU A 606 -17.58 10.77 -13.10
N VAL A 607 -18.30 9.77 -12.59
CA VAL A 607 -18.61 8.55 -13.33
C VAL A 607 -20.01 8.66 -13.90
N LEU A 608 -20.13 8.47 -15.21
CA LEU A 608 -21.41 8.44 -15.92
C LEU A 608 -21.74 7.00 -16.28
N ILE A 609 -22.94 6.56 -15.94
CA ILE A 609 -23.50 5.24 -16.26
C ILE A 609 -24.75 5.42 -17.11
N GLN A 610 -24.86 4.66 -18.20
CA GLN A 610 -26.09 4.66 -19.01
C GLN A 610 -27.24 3.94 -18.29
N GLY A 611 -28.42 4.57 -18.30
CA GLY A 611 -29.63 4.06 -17.65
C GLY A 611 -29.84 4.55 -16.20
N PRO A 612 -30.99 4.22 -15.59
CA PRO A 612 -31.34 4.63 -14.22
C PRO A 612 -30.75 3.64 -13.19
N GLN A 613 -29.43 3.60 -13.08
CA GLN A 613 -28.68 2.59 -12.30
C GLN A 613 -28.45 3.01 -10.85
N ARG A 614 -29.45 3.62 -10.20
CA ARG A 614 -29.34 4.12 -8.82
C ARG A 614 -29.04 3.00 -7.83
N ASP A 615 -29.81 1.92 -7.85
CA ASP A 615 -29.73 0.88 -6.81
C ASP A 615 -28.45 0.05 -6.93
N ALA A 616 -28.00 -0.23 -8.16
CA ALA A 616 -26.72 -0.87 -8.43
C ALA A 616 -25.55 -0.02 -7.91
N LEU A 617 -25.59 1.29 -8.13
CA LEU A 617 -24.58 2.22 -7.66
C LEU A 617 -24.54 2.32 -6.12
N VAL A 618 -25.71 2.43 -5.46
CA VAL A 618 -25.76 2.47 -3.99
C VAL A 618 -25.17 1.19 -3.40
N LYS A 619 -25.50 0.01 -3.95
CA LYS A 619 -24.90 -1.26 -3.52
C LYS A 619 -23.39 -1.31 -3.73
N ALA A 620 -22.88 -0.79 -4.85
CA ALA A 620 -21.44 -0.74 -5.12
C ALA A 620 -20.70 0.19 -4.14
N LEU A 621 -21.33 1.28 -3.70
CA LEU A 621 -20.80 2.20 -2.69
C LEU A 621 -20.84 1.59 -1.28
N GLU A 622 -21.90 0.87 -0.93
CA GLU A 622 -22.01 0.13 0.34
C GLU A 622 -20.90 -0.93 0.48
N LYS A 623 -20.60 -1.67 -0.60
CA LYS A 623 -19.46 -2.61 -0.65
C LYS A 623 -18.11 -1.94 -0.37
N ARG A 624 -18.03 -0.63 -0.52
CA ARG A 624 -16.84 0.21 -0.29
C ARG A 624 -16.93 1.03 0.99
N GLY A 625 -17.83 0.66 1.90
CA GLY A 625 -17.94 1.26 3.23
C GLY A 625 -18.62 2.63 3.29
N VAL A 626 -19.27 3.09 2.21
CA VAL A 626 -20.01 4.36 2.20
C VAL A 626 -21.40 4.15 2.80
N ASP A 627 -21.72 4.87 3.89
CA ASP A 627 -23.05 4.86 4.50
C ASP A 627 -24.05 5.64 3.61
N LYS A 628 -25.30 5.17 3.53
CA LYS A 628 -26.41 5.85 2.84
C LYS A 628 -26.61 7.29 3.29
N LYS A 629 -26.30 7.62 4.55
CA LYS A 629 -26.40 9.00 5.09
C LYS A 629 -25.44 9.98 4.41
N TRP A 630 -24.38 9.48 3.78
CA TRP A 630 -23.38 10.27 3.08
C TRP A 630 -23.68 10.40 1.58
N ILE A 631 -24.77 9.78 1.12
CA ILE A 631 -25.18 9.79 -0.28
C ILE A 631 -26.35 10.77 -0.45
N GLU A 632 -26.21 11.68 -1.39
CA GLU A 632 -27.28 12.59 -1.81
C GLU A 632 -27.74 12.22 -3.21
N VAL A 633 -29.03 11.89 -3.35
CA VAL A 633 -29.61 11.48 -4.64
C VAL A 633 -30.51 12.59 -5.16
N LEU A 634 -30.19 13.09 -6.36
CA LEU A 634 -30.96 14.11 -7.05
C LEU A 634 -31.53 13.52 -8.36
N ASP A 635 -32.83 13.30 -8.39
CA ASP A 635 -33.54 12.75 -9.54
C ASP A 635 -34.18 13.88 -10.37
N LYS A 636 -33.54 14.25 -11.50
CA LYS A 636 -34.08 15.25 -12.44
C LYS A 636 -35.03 14.65 -13.48
N THR A 637 -35.21 13.32 -13.47
CA THR A 637 -36.08 12.63 -14.45
C THR A 637 -37.56 12.75 -14.08
N LYS A 638 -37.85 12.95 -12.78
CA LYS A 638 -39.19 13.26 -12.28
C LYS A 638 -39.36 14.78 -12.32
N GLY A 639 -40.34 15.24 -13.09
CA GLY A 639 -40.67 16.67 -13.16
C GLY A 639 -40.82 17.26 -11.75
N LYS A 640 -40.34 18.50 -11.54
CA LYS A 640 -40.52 19.21 -10.27
C LYS A 640 -42.00 19.12 -9.90
N LYS A 641 -42.33 18.44 -8.80
CA LYS A 641 -43.67 18.54 -8.21
C LYS A 641 -43.88 20.03 -7.93
N ARG A 642 -44.79 20.63 -8.70
CA ARG A 642 -45.25 22.00 -8.53
C ARG A 642 -46.02 22.13 -7.23
#